data_AF-A0A849V4Q6-F1
#
_entry.id   AF-A0A849V4Q6-F1
#
_cell.length_a   1.000
_cell.length_b   1.000
_cell.length_c   1.000
_cell.angle_alpha   90.00
_cell.angle_beta   90.00
_cell.angle_gamma   90.00
#
_symmetry.space_group_name_H-M   'P 1'
#
loop_
_entity.id
_entity.type
_entity.pdbx_description
1 polymer ?
#
loop_
_entity_poly.entity_id
_entity_poly.type
_entity_poly.pdbx_seq_one_letter_code
_entity_poly.pdbx_strand_id
1 'polypeptide(L)'
;MNTSIKIIKTCISVLLFGVLGVSLCQTKAGNYLEEDIGLDWLLNLRGPLPPPTDVIIVSIDHSSAEILHLPEEPERWPRTFYVSLIEKLKQQKPALIAFNIHFAESRKPENDIALAKAMAESKNVILGALVKRPTINDNEPEFEGQDFRLIKPVPVLSEAALDIAPFLLPKSSSTVKEYWTRFGLDNPTFPVSIFQHFVIKEAYPEVKQLLSDIDQAAFAKLPVAFEQSAFASEDLFRDIQSALAVSPKQLQQHIKETHYSTKVKRLLQSWLQLSGDKERLYLNHYGDVGAITTVPFYQVLAANAPNPDLFKDKIVLVGYADNLEPDKQQGLYSAFSRLTGNVVSSTEIAATAVANLLDQSWLKPLPARIQALLILAWGIGLSVIFRLFSFKSAIVLTLTLTMAYVLLSLQLLKAEAIWLPLAIPLLQTALIVLWQCADYFMKLRMVSERYLPKAVFAINTRYPDDMDFYGILMQGACMATDAGQYTALSETINPLQINKIMNDYYGAIFPKVKNRRGLISDVIGDAMLAVWAAEKAVIELRRQACHAALEIKSAVDDFNQSSQYQLTTRIGLHYGEMRLGNIGAKEHYEYRAVGDTVNTATRIEGLNKLLATRILVSAPVVTGLSDFYCRELGTFLLRGKTNPVAIQELMGYAVEIEASQQHLVEWFAKALAFYEGYQWKSALAEFRAIKKVYPDDGPTRFYVTYLQKRLALSVERTNDVNYSTDFMNFSKDHAAIIDVGNITSLLH
;
A
#
# COMPACT_ATOMS: atom_id res chain seq x y z
N MET A 1 -10.27 -21.24 -17.45
CA MET A 1 -9.36 -21.11 -16.29
C MET A 1 -9.03 -19.67 -15.89
N ASN A 2 -8.62 -18.78 -16.80
CA ASN A 2 -8.24 -17.40 -16.44
C ASN A 2 -9.36 -16.53 -15.82
N THR A 3 -10.61 -16.72 -16.22
CA THR A 3 -11.75 -15.96 -15.69
C THR A 3 -12.09 -16.37 -14.26
N SER A 4 -12.06 -17.67 -13.95
CA SER A 4 -12.34 -18.22 -12.62
C SER A 4 -11.29 -17.79 -11.58
N ILE A 5 -10.00 -17.78 -11.96
CA ILE A 5 -8.91 -17.34 -11.07
C ILE A 5 -9.03 -15.83 -10.75
N LYS A 6 -9.43 -15.01 -11.74
CA LYS A 6 -9.70 -13.58 -11.51
C LYS A 6 -10.87 -13.36 -10.54
N ILE A 7 -11.95 -14.13 -10.68
CA ILE A 7 -13.11 -14.06 -9.80
C ILE A 7 -12.71 -14.44 -8.37
N ILE A 8 -11.98 -15.54 -8.18
CA ILE A 8 -11.52 -16.00 -6.86
C ILE A 8 -10.64 -14.94 -6.18
N LYS A 9 -9.65 -14.38 -6.88
CA LYS A 9 -8.80 -13.31 -6.33
C LYS A 9 -9.61 -12.07 -5.92
N THR A 10 -10.65 -11.74 -6.68
CA THR A 10 -11.53 -10.61 -6.37
C THR A 10 -12.40 -10.90 -5.16
N CYS A 11 -13.00 -12.10 -5.06
CA CYS A 11 -13.77 -12.48 -3.88
C CYS A 11 -12.89 -12.45 -2.64
N ILE A 12 -11.64 -12.89 -2.74
CA ILE A 12 -10.66 -12.81 -1.66
C ILE A 12 -10.35 -11.36 -1.31
N SER A 13 -10.10 -10.46 -2.27
CA SER A 13 -9.82 -9.05 -1.95
C SER A 13 -11.02 -8.32 -1.35
N VAL A 14 -12.22 -8.57 -1.88
CA VAL A 14 -13.49 -8.00 -1.38
C VAL A 14 -13.77 -8.47 0.05
N LEU A 15 -13.62 -9.77 0.31
CA LEU A 15 -13.74 -10.32 1.66
C LEU A 15 -12.66 -9.78 2.58
N LEU A 16 -11.40 -9.71 2.12
CA LEU A 16 -10.28 -9.27 2.92
C LEU A 16 -10.45 -7.82 3.38
N PHE A 17 -10.57 -6.86 2.45
CA PHE A 17 -10.58 -5.44 2.83
C PHE A 17 -11.90 -4.98 3.45
N GLY A 18 -13.03 -5.56 3.03
CA GLY A 18 -14.33 -5.31 3.63
C GLY A 18 -14.40 -5.84 5.06
N VAL A 19 -14.07 -7.12 5.28
CA VAL A 19 -14.15 -7.75 6.60
C VAL A 19 -13.07 -7.22 7.54
N LEU A 20 -11.83 -6.98 7.07
CA LEU A 20 -10.79 -6.37 7.91
C LEU A 20 -11.19 -4.97 8.38
N GLY A 21 -11.80 -4.15 7.52
CA GLY A 21 -12.27 -2.82 7.93
C GLY A 21 -13.36 -2.89 8.99
N VAL A 22 -14.36 -3.77 8.80
CA VAL A 22 -15.42 -3.99 9.81
C VAL A 22 -14.86 -4.55 11.11
N SER A 23 -13.95 -5.52 11.02
CA SER A 23 -13.30 -6.12 12.19
C SER A 23 -12.52 -5.06 12.95
N LEU A 24 -11.72 -4.23 12.26
CA LEU A 24 -10.98 -3.14 12.88
C LEU A 24 -11.93 -2.14 13.56
N CYS A 25 -13.01 -1.73 12.89
CA CYS A 25 -14.03 -0.82 13.42
C CYS A 25 -14.71 -1.33 14.70
N GLN A 26 -14.74 -2.64 14.94
CA GLN A 26 -15.32 -3.22 16.16
C GLN A 26 -14.29 -3.34 17.31
N THR A 27 -13.02 -3.06 17.06
CA THR A 27 -11.97 -3.10 18.08
C THR A 27 -11.79 -1.75 18.76
N LYS A 28 -11.24 -1.77 19.99
CA LYS A 28 -10.79 -0.56 20.69
C LYS A 28 -9.79 0.27 19.87
N ALA A 29 -8.92 -0.40 19.11
CA ALA A 29 -7.96 0.26 18.23
C ALA A 29 -8.64 1.00 17.06
N GLY A 30 -9.71 0.44 16.49
CA GLY A 30 -10.49 1.12 15.45
C GLY A 30 -11.22 2.35 15.97
N ASN A 31 -11.84 2.25 17.15
CA ASN A 31 -12.46 3.40 17.81
C ASN A 31 -11.42 4.48 18.10
N TYR A 32 -10.25 4.11 18.63
CA TYR A 32 -9.14 5.03 18.84
C TYR A 32 -8.70 5.71 17.52
N LEU A 33 -8.56 4.95 16.43
CA LEU A 33 -8.21 5.52 15.12
C LEU A 33 -9.25 6.52 14.63
N GLU A 34 -10.54 6.23 14.78
CA GLU A 34 -11.59 7.13 14.33
C GLU A 34 -11.72 8.35 15.25
N GLU A 35 -11.64 8.19 16.56
CA GLU A 35 -11.75 9.28 17.53
C GLU A 35 -10.48 10.15 17.53
N ASP A 36 -9.30 9.57 17.75
CA ASP A 36 -8.03 10.29 17.96
C ASP A 36 -7.29 10.70 16.70
N ILE A 37 -7.71 10.20 15.53
CA ILE A 37 -7.11 10.60 14.25
C ILE A 37 -8.18 11.10 13.30
N GLY A 38 -9.21 10.29 13.04
CA GLY A 38 -10.26 10.60 12.08
C GLY A 38 -11.02 11.89 12.42
N LEU A 39 -11.53 11.99 13.64
CA LEU A 39 -12.29 13.15 14.10
C LEU A 39 -11.41 14.39 14.27
N ASP A 40 -10.19 14.24 14.78
CA ASP A 40 -9.22 15.34 14.89
C ASP A 40 -8.94 15.94 13.49
N TRP A 41 -8.69 15.11 12.47
CA TRP A 41 -8.52 15.58 11.09
C TRP A 41 -9.78 16.27 10.57
N LEU A 42 -10.95 15.69 10.82
CA LEU A 42 -12.23 16.22 10.35
C LEU A 42 -12.52 17.61 10.95
N LEU A 43 -12.30 17.80 12.26
CA LEU A 43 -12.48 19.08 12.94
C LEU A 43 -11.45 20.13 12.48
N ASN A 44 -10.19 19.75 12.30
CA ASN A 44 -9.16 20.65 11.80
C ASN A 44 -9.42 21.08 10.33
N LEU A 45 -9.85 20.15 9.47
CA LEU A 45 -10.26 20.46 8.08
C LEU A 45 -11.53 21.30 8.02
N ARG A 46 -12.44 21.12 8.98
CA ARG A 46 -13.64 21.95 9.11
C ARG A 46 -13.28 23.41 9.39
N GLY A 47 -12.29 23.61 10.26
CA GLY A 47 -11.88 24.90 10.80
C GLY A 47 -12.72 25.33 12.01
N PRO A 48 -12.37 26.49 12.62
CA PRO A 48 -13.09 27.06 13.75
C PRO A 48 -14.51 27.49 13.34
N LEU A 49 -15.43 27.45 14.30
CA LEU A 49 -16.81 27.91 14.19
C LEU A 49 -17.03 29.08 15.15
N PRO A 50 -17.88 30.05 14.82
CA PRO A 50 -18.26 31.08 15.78
C PRO A 50 -19.02 30.44 16.95
N PRO A 51 -18.60 30.65 18.22
CA PRO A 51 -19.32 30.15 19.37
C PRO A 51 -20.62 30.94 19.62
N PRO A 52 -21.58 30.40 20.38
CA PRO A 52 -22.79 31.11 20.75
C PRO A 52 -22.45 32.33 21.60
N THR A 53 -23.18 33.43 21.39
CA THR A 53 -23.00 34.68 22.16
C THR A 53 -23.59 34.61 23.57
N ASP A 54 -24.36 33.56 23.87
CA ASP A 54 -25.08 33.36 25.14
C ASP A 54 -24.16 32.88 26.28
N VAL A 55 -22.93 32.43 25.98
CA VAL A 55 -21.99 31.86 26.95
C VAL A 55 -20.73 32.71 27.03
N ILE A 56 -20.34 33.12 28.23
CA ILE A 56 -19.10 33.86 28.51
C ILE A 56 -18.35 33.18 29.66
N ILE A 57 -17.03 33.16 29.54
CA ILE A 57 -16.14 32.68 30.60
C ILE A 57 -15.55 33.88 31.34
N VAL A 58 -15.60 33.85 32.67
CA VAL A 58 -14.77 34.67 33.54
C VAL A 58 -13.62 33.81 34.04
N SER A 59 -12.42 34.06 33.52
CA SER A 59 -11.25 33.24 33.78
C SER A 59 -10.48 33.72 34.99
N ILE A 60 -10.18 32.81 35.90
CA ILE A 60 -9.28 33.02 37.02
C ILE A 60 -7.88 32.61 36.57
N ASP A 61 -7.09 33.61 36.17
CA ASP A 61 -5.75 33.46 35.60
C ASP A 61 -4.65 34.06 36.51
N HIS A 62 -3.39 33.81 36.18
CA HIS A 62 -2.26 34.36 36.94
C HIS A 62 -2.26 35.89 36.93
N SER A 63 -2.67 36.51 35.81
CA SER A 63 -2.82 37.97 35.71
C SER A 63 -3.76 38.51 36.78
N SER A 64 -4.87 37.81 37.04
CA SER A 64 -5.83 38.17 38.08
C SER A 64 -5.23 38.02 39.48
N ALA A 65 -4.44 36.98 39.74
CA ALA A 65 -3.72 36.81 41.00
C ALA A 65 -2.74 37.96 41.26
N GLU A 66 -1.94 38.30 40.24
CA GLU A 66 -0.91 39.33 40.31
C GLU A 66 -1.50 40.73 40.53
N ILE A 67 -2.48 41.12 39.70
CA ILE A 67 -3.10 42.45 39.73
C ILE A 67 -3.90 42.68 41.00
N LEU A 68 -4.59 41.65 41.50
CA LEU A 68 -5.38 41.74 42.73
C LEU A 68 -4.56 41.46 44.01
N HIS A 69 -3.26 41.19 43.87
CA HIS A 69 -2.34 40.84 44.95
C HIS A 69 -2.84 39.65 45.79
N LEU A 70 -3.32 38.61 45.11
CA LEU A 70 -3.82 37.38 45.71
C LEU A 70 -2.80 36.23 45.58
N PRO A 71 -2.90 35.17 46.41
CA PRO A 71 -2.07 33.98 46.25
C PRO A 71 -2.24 33.35 44.87
N GLU A 72 -1.19 32.71 44.33
CA GLU A 72 -1.27 32.04 43.03
C GLU A 72 -2.32 30.93 43.00
N GLU A 73 -2.52 30.22 44.12
CA GLU A 73 -3.53 29.18 44.27
C GLU A 73 -4.94 29.79 44.46
N PRO A 74 -5.85 29.73 43.47
CA PRO A 74 -7.10 30.49 43.57
C PRO A 74 -8.13 29.89 44.53
N GLU A 75 -7.95 28.63 44.93
CA GLU A 75 -8.64 28.02 46.07
C GLU A 75 -8.37 28.77 47.39
N ARG A 76 -7.25 29.50 47.46
CA ARG A 76 -6.88 30.31 48.61
C ARG A 76 -7.45 31.71 48.61
N TRP A 77 -8.13 32.12 47.54
CA TRP A 77 -8.65 33.48 47.45
C TRP A 77 -9.77 33.71 48.48
N PRO A 78 -9.78 34.86 49.19
CA PRO A 78 -10.85 35.20 50.12
C PRO A 78 -12.21 35.24 49.42
N ARG A 79 -13.26 34.74 50.09
CA ARG A 79 -14.62 34.73 49.50
C ARG A 79 -15.16 36.12 49.16
N THR A 80 -14.62 37.17 49.79
CA THR A 80 -14.97 38.57 49.51
C THR A 80 -14.77 38.95 48.05
N PHE A 81 -13.80 38.38 47.34
CA PHE A 81 -13.61 38.65 45.91
C PHE A 81 -14.72 38.03 45.05
N TYR A 82 -15.16 36.82 45.41
CA TYR A 82 -16.31 36.18 44.74
C TYR A 82 -17.62 36.90 45.05
N VAL A 83 -17.77 37.47 46.27
CA VAL A 83 -18.89 38.39 46.61
C VAL A 83 -18.89 39.59 45.67
N SER A 84 -17.77 40.31 45.58
CA SER A 84 -17.65 41.49 44.70
C SER A 84 -17.89 41.14 43.23
N LEU A 85 -17.45 39.95 42.79
CA LEU A 85 -17.73 39.48 41.43
C LEU A 85 -19.24 39.31 41.20
N ILE A 86 -19.95 38.61 42.10
CA ILE A 86 -21.40 38.42 41.99
C ILE A 86 -22.11 39.77 41.99
N GLU A 87 -21.75 40.70 42.88
CA GLU A 87 -22.35 42.03 42.94
C GLU A 87 -22.14 42.83 41.65
N LYS A 88 -20.94 42.77 41.07
CA LYS A 88 -20.62 43.42 39.78
C LYS A 88 -21.39 42.80 38.62
N LEU A 89 -21.41 41.47 38.53
CA LEU A 89 -22.14 40.77 37.49
C LEU A 89 -23.66 41.03 37.62
N LYS A 90 -24.20 41.02 38.83
CA LYS A 90 -25.63 41.28 39.11
C LYS A 90 -26.10 42.63 38.56
N GLN A 91 -25.24 43.65 38.52
CA GLN A 91 -25.57 44.95 37.92
C GLN A 91 -25.93 44.85 36.43
N GLN A 92 -25.35 43.89 35.72
CA GLN A 92 -25.64 43.64 34.29
C GLN A 92 -26.76 42.61 34.07
N LYS A 93 -27.31 42.00 35.12
CA LYS A 93 -28.40 41.01 35.06
C LYS A 93 -28.09 39.80 34.16
N PRO A 94 -27.08 38.99 34.47
CA PRO A 94 -26.83 37.74 33.74
C PRO A 94 -27.98 36.74 33.93
N ALA A 95 -28.19 35.89 32.94
CA ALA A 95 -29.15 34.80 33.03
C ALA A 95 -28.72 33.81 34.13
N LEU A 96 -27.46 33.39 34.15
CA LEU A 96 -26.89 32.50 35.17
C LEU A 96 -25.43 32.86 35.46
N ILE A 97 -24.98 32.58 36.68
CA ILE A 97 -23.58 32.63 37.10
C ILE A 97 -23.20 31.24 37.62
N ALA A 98 -22.32 30.53 36.94
CA ALA A 98 -21.95 29.16 37.29
C ALA A 98 -20.48 29.11 37.71
N PHE A 99 -20.21 28.74 38.95
CA PHE A 99 -18.85 28.61 39.47
C PHE A 99 -18.32 27.19 39.29
N ASN A 100 -17.41 27.01 38.34
CA ASN A 100 -16.58 25.81 38.19
C ASN A 100 -15.34 25.91 39.10
N ILE A 101 -15.60 26.10 40.39
CA ILE A 101 -14.61 26.29 41.46
C ILE A 101 -15.09 25.47 42.66
N HIS A 102 -14.17 24.83 43.38
CA HIS A 102 -14.53 23.98 44.50
C HIS A 102 -14.53 24.74 45.82
N PHE A 103 -15.69 24.83 46.47
CA PHE A 103 -15.88 25.48 47.77
C PHE A 103 -16.05 24.46 48.92
N ALA A 104 -15.23 23.40 48.90
CA ALA A 104 -15.35 22.26 49.83
C ALA A 104 -14.90 22.57 51.27
N GLU A 105 -13.97 23.51 51.45
CA GLU A 105 -13.40 23.86 52.76
C GLU A 105 -13.84 25.25 53.21
N SER A 106 -14.20 25.37 54.49
CA SER A 106 -14.43 26.66 55.15
C SER A 106 -13.13 27.17 55.76
N ARG A 107 -12.78 28.42 55.47
CA ARG A 107 -11.59 29.08 56.02
C ARG A 107 -11.94 30.16 57.03
N LYS A 108 -12.93 30.98 56.69
CA LYS A 108 -13.49 32.04 57.53
C LYS A 108 -15.01 32.00 57.39
N PRO A 109 -15.74 31.50 58.39
CA PRO A 109 -17.20 31.33 58.30
C PRO A 109 -17.95 32.62 57.96
N GLU A 110 -17.49 33.76 58.46
CA GLU A 110 -18.01 35.11 58.15
C GLU A 110 -18.02 35.42 56.64
N ASN A 111 -16.97 34.99 55.94
CA ASN A 111 -16.83 35.21 54.50
C ASN A 111 -17.71 34.24 53.69
N ASP A 112 -17.89 33.00 54.18
CA ASP A 112 -18.79 32.03 53.56
C ASP A 112 -20.26 32.48 53.70
N ILE A 113 -20.64 33.08 54.85
CA ILE A 113 -21.96 33.69 55.05
C ILE A 113 -22.18 34.88 54.10
N ALA A 114 -21.18 35.74 53.93
CA ALA A 114 -21.28 36.88 53.00
C ALA A 114 -21.47 36.42 51.55
N LEU A 115 -20.74 35.39 51.12
CA LEU A 115 -20.89 34.79 49.80
C LEU A 115 -22.27 34.12 49.63
N ALA A 116 -22.71 33.33 50.61
CA ALA A 116 -24.04 32.74 50.62
C ALA A 116 -25.14 33.81 50.46
N LYS A 117 -25.03 34.92 51.20
CA LYS A 117 -25.97 36.05 51.10
C LYS A 117 -25.99 36.65 49.68
N ALA A 118 -24.81 36.92 49.11
CA ALA A 118 -24.71 37.47 47.75
C ALA A 118 -25.34 36.53 46.71
N MET A 119 -25.12 35.21 46.84
CA MET A 119 -25.72 34.19 45.98
C MET A 119 -27.24 34.14 46.10
N ALA A 120 -27.75 34.07 47.35
CA ALA A 120 -29.18 34.01 47.65
C ALA A 120 -29.93 35.26 47.15
N GLU A 121 -29.29 36.44 47.20
CA GLU A 121 -29.86 37.68 46.66
C GLU A 121 -29.80 37.76 45.13
N SER A 122 -28.88 37.03 44.48
CA SER A 122 -28.74 37.00 43.02
C SER A 122 -29.70 35.99 42.37
N LYS A 123 -30.05 34.90 43.07
CA LYS A 123 -31.02 33.86 42.65
C LYS A 123 -30.73 33.19 41.29
N ASN A 124 -29.48 33.20 40.86
CA ASN A 124 -29.06 32.68 39.56
C ASN A 124 -27.66 32.04 39.61
N VAL A 125 -27.20 31.62 40.81
CA VAL A 125 -25.85 31.11 41.02
C VAL A 125 -25.82 29.59 41.16
N ILE A 126 -25.08 28.90 40.30
CA ILE A 126 -24.88 27.44 40.34
C ILE A 126 -23.44 27.14 40.79
N LEU A 127 -23.26 26.13 41.63
CA LEU A 127 -21.94 25.71 42.12
C LEU A 127 -21.52 24.35 41.56
N GLY A 128 -20.25 24.22 41.19
CA GLY A 128 -19.63 22.96 40.83
C GLY A 128 -19.27 22.13 42.07
N ALA A 129 -19.66 20.85 42.08
CA ALA A 129 -19.20 19.89 43.09
C ALA A 129 -17.93 19.17 42.64
N LEU A 130 -17.02 18.94 43.58
CA LEU A 130 -15.80 18.19 43.33
C LEU A 130 -16.12 16.69 43.31
N VAL A 131 -15.60 15.96 42.33
CA VAL A 131 -15.73 14.50 42.26
C VAL A 131 -14.37 13.86 42.48
N LYS A 132 -14.17 13.22 43.64
CA LYS A 132 -12.94 12.47 43.91
C LYS A 132 -13.06 11.04 43.41
N ARG A 133 -12.07 10.62 42.61
CA ARG A 133 -11.90 9.22 42.18
C ARG A 133 -11.19 8.44 43.28
N PRO A 134 -11.60 7.20 43.60
CA PRO A 134 -10.78 6.33 44.45
C PRO A 134 -9.44 6.07 43.74
N THR A 135 -8.33 6.26 44.45
CA THR A 135 -6.98 5.95 43.96
C THR A 135 -6.82 4.44 43.80
N ILE A 136 -6.74 3.94 42.56
CA ILE A 136 -6.34 2.57 42.23
C ILE A 136 -5.25 2.63 41.14
N ASN A 137 -4.27 1.73 41.24
CA ASN A 137 -3.09 1.58 40.38
C ASN A 137 -3.39 1.71 38.87
N ASP A 138 -2.49 2.41 38.15
CA ASP A 138 -2.55 2.81 36.73
C ASP A 138 -2.69 1.67 35.68
N ASN A 139 -2.88 0.40 36.08
CA ASN A 139 -2.82 -0.75 35.18
C ASN A 139 -4.17 -1.47 34.92
N GLU A 140 -5.30 -1.02 35.49
CA GLU A 140 -6.61 -1.60 35.17
C GLU A 140 -7.43 -0.69 34.24
N PRO A 141 -8.09 -1.26 33.21
CA PRO A 141 -8.95 -0.49 32.33
C PRO A 141 -10.15 0.09 33.10
N GLU A 142 -10.51 1.34 32.79
CA GLU A 142 -11.73 2.02 33.27
C GLU A 142 -12.95 1.11 33.03
N PHE A 143 -13.46 0.48 34.09
CA PHE A 143 -14.74 -0.22 34.06
C PHE A 143 -15.77 0.53 34.90
N GLU A 144 -16.97 0.63 34.32
CA GLU A 144 -18.21 1.06 34.95
C GLU A 144 -18.39 0.40 36.32
N GLY A 145 -18.67 1.21 37.36
CA GLY A 145 -18.93 0.72 38.72
C GLY A 145 -18.01 1.26 39.83
N GLN A 146 -17.14 2.23 39.57
CA GLN A 146 -16.37 2.88 40.64
C GLN A 146 -17.24 3.85 41.47
N ASP A 147 -17.20 3.73 42.79
CA ASP A 147 -17.84 4.66 43.73
C ASP A 147 -17.13 6.02 43.72
N PHE A 148 -17.56 6.90 42.82
CA PHE A 148 -17.15 8.30 42.81
C PHE A 148 -17.69 9.01 44.06
N ARG A 149 -16.81 9.63 44.85
CA ARG A 149 -17.23 10.40 46.02
C ARG A 149 -17.47 11.86 45.64
N LEU A 150 -18.74 12.28 45.72
CA LEU A 150 -19.14 13.67 45.55
C LEU A 150 -18.81 14.48 46.80
N ILE A 151 -18.04 15.55 46.63
CA ILE A 151 -17.74 16.53 47.67
C ILE A 151 -18.50 17.81 47.35
N LYS A 152 -19.53 18.07 48.15
CA LYS A 152 -20.36 19.28 48.03
C LYS A 152 -19.63 20.50 48.62
N PRO A 153 -19.99 21.73 48.19
CA PRO A 153 -19.59 22.95 48.88
C PRO A 153 -19.95 22.94 50.37
N VAL A 154 -19.33 23.82 51.16
CA VAL A 154 -19.69 24.00 52.57
C VAL A 154 -21.21 24.22 52.73
N PRO A 155 -21.86 23.71 53.79
CA PRO A 155 -23.32 23.67 53.89
C PRO A 155 -24.02 25.02 53.65
N VAL A 156 -23.48 26.10 54.21
CA VAL A 156 -24.04 27.46 54.08
C VAL A 156 -24.05 27.94 52.62
N LEU A 157 -23.06 27.57 51.82
CA LEU A 157 -23.03 27.89 50.39
C LEU A 157 -23.93 26.94 49.59
N SER A 158 -23.98 25.66 49.98
CA SER A 158 -24.83 24.66 49.34
C SER A 158 -26.31 25.03 49.44
N GLU A 159 -26.76 25.50 50.59
CA GLU A 159 -28.14 25.95 50.81
C GLU A 159 -28.47 27.27 50.11
N ALA A 160 -27.48 28.11 49.80
CA ALA A 160 -27.68 29.38 49.12
C ALA A 160 -27.59 29.29 47.59
N ALA A 161 -27.01 28.22 47.06
CA ALA A 161 -26.89 28.00 45.62
C ALA A 161 -28.25 27.69 44.99
N LEU A 162 -28.42 28.06 43.73
CA LEU A 162 -29.56 27.66 42.91
C LEU A 162 -29.52 26.15 42.65
N ASP A 163 -28.34 25.62 42.34
CA ASP A 163 -28.09 24.19 42.16
C ASP A 163 -26.61 23.87 42.41
N ILE A 164 -26.33 22.58 42.64
CA ILE A 164 -25.00 22.03 42.85
C ILE A 164 -24.84 20.78 41.98
N ALA A 165 -23.94 20.85 41.01
CA ALA A 165 -23.78 19.76 40.04
C ALA A 165 -22.33 19.30 39.89
N PRO A 166 -22.08 17.97 39.77
CA PRO A 166 -20.74 17.44 39.53
C PRO A 166 -20.28 17.72 38.10
N PHE A 167 -18.99 18.00 37.92
CA PHE A 167 -18.40 18.02 36.59
C PHE A 167 -17.39 16.89 36.41
N LEU A 168 -17.71 15.96 35.51
CA LEU A 168 -16.90 14.80 35.20
C LEU A 168 -16.45 14.85 33.75
N LEU A 169 -15.14 14.86 33.58
CA LEU A 169 -14.50 14.67 32.28
C LEU A 169 -13.99 13.22 32.22
N PRO A 170 -14.52 12.39 31.30
CA PRO A 170 -13.96 11.06 31.07
C PRO A 170 -12.49 11.22 30.66
N LYS A 171 -11.57 10.45 31.26
CA LYS A 171 -10.16 10.51 30.90
C LYS A 171 -9.97 9.59 29.69
N SER A 172 -9.85 10.14 28.49
CA SER A 172 -9.29 9.39 27.36
C SER A 172 -7.88 9.88 27.01
N SER A 173 -7.04 8.92 26.60
CA SER A 173 -5.69 8.97 26.01
C SER A 173 -4.94 10.31 25.90
N SER A 174 -5.52 11.37 25.30
CA SER A 174 -4.82 12.65 25.09
C SER A 174 -5.69 13.89 24.83
N THR A 175 -7.00 13.77 24.64
CA THR A 175 -7.88 14.91 24.33
C THR A 175 -9.28 14.72 24.92
N VAL A 176 -9.94 15.79 25.35
CA VAL A 176 -11.32 15.73 25.86
C VAL A 176 -12.31 15.83 24.70
N LYS A 177 -13.01 14.73 24.46
CA LYS A 177 -13.96 14.58 23.33
C LYS A 177 -15.38 14.37 23.77
N GLU A 178 -15.60 13.94 25.00
CA GLU A 178 -16.92 13.66 25.55
C GLU A 178 -17.08 14.32 26.91
N TYR A 179 -18.32 14.53 27.31
CA TYR A 179 -18.69 14.84 28.69
C TYR A 179 -19.90 14.00 29.10
N TRP A 180 -19.98 13.70 30.40
CA TRP A 180 -21.12 12.99 30.98
C TRP A 180 -22.32 13.93 31.06
N THR A 181 -23.51 13.42 30.73
CA THR A 181 -24.77 14.17 30.88
C THR A 181 -25.40 13.94 32.25
N ARG A 182 -25.16 12.77 32.86
CA ARG A 182 -25.68 12.34 34.16
C ARG A 182 -24.61 11.71 35.05
N PHE A 183 -24.84 11.75 36.35
CA PHE A 183 -23.99 11.19 37.40
C PHE A 183 -24.82 10.38 38.40
N GLY A 184 -24.40 9.15 38.70
CA GLY A 184 -25.10 8.28 39.67
C GLY A 184 -26.51 7.87 39.20
N LEU A 185 -27.49 7.94 40.12
CA LEU A 185 -28.92 7.61 39.91
C LEU A 185 -29.68 8.69 39.10
N ASP A 186 -29.08 9.23 38.04
CA ASP A 186 -29.63 10.25 37.12
C ASP A 186 -29.49 11.74 37.50
N ASN A 187 -28.55 12.11 38.37
CA ASN A 187 -28.33 13.54 38.67
C ASN A 187 -27.67 14.26 37.48
N PRO A 188 -28.13 15.44 37.05
CA PRO A 188 -27.53 16.17 35.95
C PRO A 188 -26.09 16.61 36.29
N THR A 189 -25.21 16.55 35.30
CA THR A 189 -23.84 17.11 35.43
C THR A 189 -23.85 18.62 35.32
N PHE A 190 -22.74 19.26 35.66
CA PHE A 190 -22.59 20.71 35.67
C PHE A 190 -23.03 21.40 34.36
N PRO A 191 -22.61 20.96 33.14
CA PRO A 191 -23.12 21.56 31.90
C PRO A 191 -24.63 21.36 31.70
N VAL A 192 -25.16 20.20 32.08
CA VAL A 192 -26.59 19.88 31.92
C VAL A 192 -27.44 20.68 32.89
N SER A 193 -27.02 20.79 34.16
CA SER A 193 -27.69 21.61 35.18
C SER A 193 -27.76 23.07 34.73
N ILE A 194 -26.65 23.66 34.27
CA ILE A 194 -26.61 25.04 33.74
C ILE A 194 -27.62 25.19 32.59
N PHE A 195 -27.60 24.24 31.64
CA PHE A 195 -28.51 24.25 30.51
C PHE A 195 -29.98 24.18 30.95
N GLN A 196 -30.35 23.22 31.79
CA GLN A 196 -31.73 23.03 32.26
C GLN A 196 -32.26 24.26 33.00
N HIS A 197 -31.45 24.86 33.89
CA HIS A 197 -31.81 26.09 34.57
C HIS A 197 -31.98 27.27 33.62
N PHE A 198 -31.13 27.36 32.58
CA PHE A 198 -31.25 28.39 31.55
C PHE A 198 -32.52 28.21 30.72
N VAL A 199 -32.85 26.98 30.30
CA VAL A 199 -34.08 26.70 29.55
C VAL A 199 -35.31 27.07 30.38
N ILE A 200 -35.33 26.71 31.67
CA ILE A 200 -36.44 27.07 32.54
C ILE A 200 -36.54 28.60 32.68
N LYS A 201 -35.43 29.31 32.91
CA LYS A 201 -35.48 30.78 33.02
C LYS A 201 -36.00 31.47 31.75
N GLU A 202 -35.68 30.93 30.58
CA GLU A 202 -36.06 31.51 29.28
C GLU A 202 -37.43 31.05 28.76
N ALA A 203 -37.89 29.86 29.15
CA ALA A 203 -39.02 29.17 28.53
C ALA A 203 -39.98 28.47 29.53
N TYR A 204 -39.95 28.85 30.82
CA TYR A 204 -40.82 28.21 31.83
C TYR A 204 -42.32 28.20 31.45
N PRO A 205 -42.92 29.30 30.96
CA PRO A 205 -44.33 29.30 30.56
C PRO A 205 -44.61 28.27 29.46
N GLU A 206 -43.73 28.16 28.47
CA GLU A 206 -43.83 27.23 27.36
C GLU A 206 -43.60 25.78 27.79
N VAL A 207 -42.67 25.52 28.71
CA VAL A 207 -42.48 24.19 29.32
C VAL A 207 -43.75 23.78 30.07
N LYS A 208 -44.34 24.70 30.82
CA LYS A 208 -45.57 24.47 31.57
C LYS A 208 -46.75 24.18 30.65
N GLN A 209 -46.88 24.93 29.55
CA GLN A 209 -47.87 24.67 28.49
C GLN A 209 -47.63 23.32 27.81
N LEU A 210 -46.38 22.99 27.50
CA LEU A 210 -46.03 21.72 26.86
C LEU A 210 -46.40 20.53 27.75
N LEU A 211 -46.13 20.62 29.05
CA LEU A 211 -46.45 19.55 30.01
C LEU A 211 -47.94 19.49 30.33
N SER A 212 -48.68 20.61 30.35
CA SER A 212 -50.15 20.57 30.55
C SER A 212 -50.86 19.74 29.48
N ASP A 213 -50.35 19.79 28.26
CA ASP A 213 -50.98 19.17 27.10
C ASP A 213 -50.69 17.67 27.01
N ILE A 214 -49.66 17.18 27.71
CA ILE A 214 -49.07 15.85 27.47
C ILE A 214 -48.97 15.00 28.73
N ASP A 215 -48.60 15.58 29.88
CA ASP A 215 -48.46 14.87 31.14
C ASP A 215 -49.02 15.72 32.30
N GLN A 216 -50.31 15.50 32.57
CA GLN A 216 -51.02 16.21 33.63
C GLN A 216 -50.46 15.90 35.03
N ALA A 217 -49.82 14.74 35.23
CA ALA A 217 -49.23 14.37 36.51
C ALA A 217 -47.92 15.11 36.75
N ALA A 218 -47.05 15.22 35.73
CA ALA A 218 -45.85 16.05 35.79
C ALA A 218 -46.19 17.54 35.92
N PHE A 219 -47.19 18.01 35.16
CA PHE A 219 -47.69 19.38 35.26
C PHE A 219 -48.15 19.75 36.67
N ALA A 220 -48.86 18.85 37.36
CA ALA A 220 -49.36 19.09 38.72
C ALA A 220 -48.23 19.27 39.76
N LYS A 221 -47.02 18.79 39.48
CA LYS A 221 -45.84 18.94 40.34
C LYS A 221 -45.08 20.25 40.08
N LEU A 222 -45.36 20.95 38.97
CA LEU A 222 -44.66 22.18 38.62
C LEU A 222 -45.09 23.36 39.51
N PRO A 223 -44.15 24.18 40.01
CA PRO A 223 -44.47 25.37 40.78
C PRO A 223 -45.24 26.41 39.93
N VAL A 224 -45.98 27.30 40.58
CA VAL A 224 -46.72 28.38 39.88
C VAL A 224 -45.76 29.29 39.12
N ALA A 225 -44.66 29.67 39.77
CA ALA A 225 -43.53 30.38 39.19
C ALA A 225 -42.23 29.68 39.62
N PHE A 226 -41.24 29.64 38.72
CA PHE A 226 -39.95 28.99 39.00
C PHE A 226 -39.28 29.57 40.26
N GLU A 227 -39.34 30.88 40.44
CA GLU A 227 -38.76 31.64 41.57
C GLU A 227 -39.41 31.32 42.93
N GLN A 228 -40.58 30.67 42.95
CA GLN A 228 -41.32 30.28 44.15
C GLN A 228 -41.09 28.83 44.55
N SER A 229 -40.41 28.02 43.72
CA SER A 229 -39.90 26.73 44.21
C SER A 229 -38.82 27.01 45.23
N ALA A 230 -39.02 26.56 46.47
CA ALA A 230 -38.00 26.62 47.50
C ALA A 230 -36.88 25.67 47.10
N PHE A 231 -35.95 26.18 46.28
CA PHE A 231 -34.83 25.50 45.65
C PHE A 231 -35.30 24.40 44.70
N ALA A 232 -34.97 24.53 43.41
CA ALA A 232 -35.33 23.55 42.39
C ALA A 232 -34.76 22.18 42.80
N SER A 233 -35.59 21.34 43.42
CA SER A 233 -35.16 20.05 43.95
C SER A 233 -34.68 19.17 42.79
N GLU A 234 -33.70 18.31 43.03
CA GLU A 234 -33.26 17.26 42.08
C GLU A 234 -34.47 16.51 41.49
N ASP A 235 -35.57 16.41 42.26
CA ASP A 235 -36.83 15.79 41.85
C ASP A 235 -37.56 16.53 40.72
N LEU A 236 -37.52 17.89 40.65
CA LEU A 236 -38.25 18.66 39.64
C LEU A 236 -37.70 18.41 38.23
N PHE A 237 -36.39 18.53 38.05
CA PHE A 237 -35.76 18.30 36.75
C PHE A 237 -35.86 16.84 36.33
N ARG A 238 -35.74 15.90 37.28
CA ARG A 238 -35.96 14.48 37.03
C ARG A 238 -37.40 14.20 36.60
N ASP A 239 -38.38 14.80 37.25
CA ASP A 239 -39.79 14.67 36.89
C ASP A 239 -40.07 15.25 35.50
N ILE A 240 -39.57 16.45 35.18
CA ILE A 240 -39.68 17.04 33.83
C ILE A 240 -39.01 16.13 32.81
N GLN A 241 -37.80 15.66 33.09
CA GLN A 241 -37.04 14.83 32.16
C GLN A 241 -37.70 13.47 31.92
N SER A 242 -38.28 12.85 32.96
CA SER A 242 -39.08 11.63 32.82
C SER A 242 -40.33 11.85 31.97
N ALA A 243 -41.03 12.97 32.16
CA ALA A 243 -42.20 13.33 31.35
C ALA A 243 -41.84 13.54 29.87
N LEU A 244 -40.72 14.22 29.60
CA LEU A 244 -40.21 14.42 28.25
C LEU A 244 -39.79 13.11 27.56
N ALA A 245 -39.43 12.08 28.33
CA ALA A 245 -39.02 10.78 27.80
C ALA A 245 -40.18 9.88 27.35
N VAL A 246 -41.42 10.08 27.82
CA VAL A 246 -42.56 9.19 27.55
C VAL A 246 -42.99 9.18 26.08
N SER A 247 -43.08 10.37 25.45
CA SER A 247 -43.61 10.52 24.08
C SER A 247 -42.81 11.52 23.22
N PRO A 248 -41.51 11.28 22.98
CA PRO A 248 -40.62 12.26 22.36
C PRO A 248 -41.02 12.65 20.93
N LYS A 249 -41.59 11.73 20.14
CA LYS A 249 -42.07 12.07 18.78
C LYS A 249 -43.26 13.01 18.78
N GLN A 250 -44.20 12.81 19.70
CA GLN A 250 -45.39 13.67 19.83
C GLN A 250 -44.99 15.06 20.33
N LEU A 251 -44.11 15.12 21.35
CA LEU A 251 -43.51 16.36 21.85
C LEU A 251 -42.79 17.13 20.74
N GLN A 252 -41.99 16.44 19.92
CA GLN A 252 -41.26 17.07 18.83
C GLN A 252 -42.20 17.65 17.76
N GLN A 253 -43.29 16.96 17.45
CA GLN A 253 -44.30 17.45 16.52
C GLN A 253 -45.03 18.67 17.11
N HIS A 254 -45.43 18.61 18.38
CA HIS A 254 -46.09 19.71 19.07
C HIS A 254 -45.20 20.98 19.13
N ILE A 255 -43.91 20.85 19.49
CA ILE A 255 -42.97 21.99 19.50
C ILE A 255 -42.84 22.63 18.10
N LYS A 256 -42.96 21.83 17.03
CA LYS A 256 -42.91 22.35 15.65
C LYS A 256 -44.18 23.14 15.31
N GLU A 257 -45.35 22.59 15.65
CA GLU A 257 -46.66 23.13 15.31
C GLU A 257 -47.03 24.37 16.16
N THR A 258 -46.59 24.43 17.41
CA THR A 258 -46.87 25.55 18.31
C THR A 258 -46.04 26.80 17.97
N HIS A 259 -46.62 27.99 18.13
CA HIS A 259 -45.98 29.28 17.84
C HIS A 259 -45.05 29.76 18.97
N TYR A 260 -43.91 29.08 19.14
CA TYR A 260 -42.83 29.54 20.02
C TYR A 260 -41.76 30.34 19.26
N SER A 261 -41.00 31.18 19.97
CA SER A 261 -39.84 31.88 19.39
C SER A 261 -38.77 30.89 18.91
N THR A 262 -37.93 31.29 17.95
CA THR A 262 -36.86 30.43 17.41
C THR A 262 -35.91 29.94 18.50
N LYS A 263 -35.57 30.81 19.46
CA LYS A 263 -34.72 30.48 20.62
C LYS A 263 -35.38 29.42 21.49
N VAL A 264 -36.65 29.61 21.85
CA VAL A 264 -37.39 28.66 22.70
C VAL A 264 -37.58 27.30 22.01
N LYS A 265 -37.94 27.28 20.72
CA LYS A 265 -38.04 26.02 19.95
C LYS A 265 -36.73 25.24 19.99
N ARG A 266 -35.60 25.92 19.77
CA ARG A 266 -34.27 25.31 19.80
C ARG A 266 -33.93 24.73 21.17
N LEU A 267 -34.15 25.50 22.24
CA LEU A 267 -33.89 25.06 23.62
C LEU A 267 -34.74 23.84 24.01
N LEU A 268 -36.04 23.86 23.73
CA LEU A 268 -36.94 22.74 24.02
C LEU A 268 -36.59 21.49 23.20
N GLN A 269 -36.24 21.66 21.91
CA GLN A 269 -35.80 20.54 21.07
C GLN A 269 -34.49 19.92 21.58
N SER A 270 -33.56 20.76 22.02
CA SER A 270 -32.30 20.29 22.60
C SER A 270 -32.55 19.50 23.89
N TRP A 271 -33.37 20.02 24.80
CA TRP A 271 -33.70 19.33 26.05
C TRP A 271 -34.43 18.00 25.79
N LEU A 272 -35.34 17.96 24.83
CA LEU A 272 -36.03 16.73 24.41
C LEU A 272 -35.08 15.67 23.81
N GLN A 273 -33.99 16.08 23.15
CA GLN A 273 -33.00 15.13 22.66
C GLN A 273 -32.05 14.64 23.75
N LEU A 274 -31.86 15.45 24.79
CA LEU A 274 -31.09 15.07 25.96
C LEU A 274 -31.83 14.03 26.82
N SER A 275 -33.16 14.01 26.80
CA SER A 275 -33.98 13.10 27.63
C SER A 275 -33.97 11.62 27.18
N GLY A 276 -33.11 11.22 26.25
CA GLY A 276 -32.89 9.81 25.88
C GLY A 276 -31.79 9.13 26.72
N ASP A 277 -31.56 7.83 26.49
CA ASP A 277 -30.58 6.98 27.20
C ASP A 277 -29.09 7.37 27.00
N LYS A 278 -28.77 8.59 26.59
CA LYS A 278 -27.38 9.01 26.34
C LYS A 278 -26.69 9.46 27.62
N GLU A 279 -25.80 8.62 28.15
CA GLU A 279 -24.95 8.94 29.31
C GLU A 279 -23.85 9.94 28.99
N ARG A 280 -23.44 10.03 27.72
CA ARG A 280 -22.35 10.86 27.23
C ARG A 280 -22.71 11.53 25.91
N LEU A 281 -22.16 12.72 25.71
CA LEU A 281 -22.26 13.46 24.45
C LEU A 281 -20.86 13.87 23.99
N TYR A 282 -20.64 13.84 22.67
CA TYR A 282 -19.39 14.29 22.07
C TYR A 282 -19.38 15.81 21.91
N LEU A 283 -18.28 16.43 22.31
CA LEU A 283 -18.02 17.86 22.19
C LEU A 283 -17.78 18.24 20.74
N ASN A 284 -18.50 19.27 20.31
CA ASN A 284 -18.22 19.98 19.09
C ASN A 284 -17.45 21.27 19.42
N HIS A 285 -16.12 21.17 19.41
CA HIS A 285 -15.22 22.28 19.72
C HIS A 285 -15.34 23.42 18.72
N TYR A 286 -15.35 24.67 19.18
CA TYR A 286 -15.50 25.86 18.32
C TYR A 286 -14.16 26.38 17.77
N GLY A 287 -13.02 26.05 18.39
CA GLY A 287 -11.71 26.48 17.93
C GLY A 287 -10.60 26.04 18.89
N ASP A 288 -9.43 26.71 18.78
CA ASP A 288 -8.35 26.59 19.76
C ASP A 288 -8.73 27.32 21.08
N VAL A 289 -7.85 27.28 22.08
CA VAL A 289 -8.03 27.93 23.39
C VAL A 289 -8.48 29.38 23.26
N GLY A 290 -9.49 29.77 24.04
CA GLY A 290 -10.06 31.11 24.01
C GLY A 290 -11.06 31.34 22.87
N ALA A 291 -11.54 30.28 22.23
CA ALA A 291 -12.58 30.38 21.21
C ALA A 291 -13.86 30.98 21.78
N ILE A 292 -14.25 30.56 23.00
CA ILE A 292 -15.38 31.17 23.73
C ILE A 292 -14.91 32.49 24.34
N THR A 293 -15.76 33.52 24.26
CA THR A 293 -15.46 34.85 24.80
C THR A 293 -15.08 34.73 26.27
N THR A 294 -13.83 35.10 26.58
CA THR A 294 -13.22 34.94 27.91
C THR A 294 -12.76 36.29 28.44
N VAL A 295 -13.17 36.63 29.65
CA VAL A 295 -12.82 37.87 30.35
C VAL A 295 -12.02 37.51 31.60
N PRO A 296 -10.81 38.06 31.81
CA PRO A 296 -10.08 37.85 33.05
C PRO A 296 -10.84 38.37 34.28
N PHE A 297 -10.76 37.64 35.39
CA PHE A 297 -11.49 37.93 36.64
C PHE A 297 -11.24 39.37 37.15
N TYR A 298 -9.99 39.85 37.11
CA TYR A 298 -9.67 41.22 37.55
C TYR A 298 -10.35 42.31 36.71
N GLN A 299 -10.60 42.06 35.42
CA GLN A 299 -11.24 43.05 34.53
C GLN A 299 -12.72 43.23 34.87
N VAL A 300 -13.38 42.20 35.38
CA VAL A 300 -14.77 42.29 35.85
C VAL A 300 -14.86 43.13 37.12
N LEU A 301 -13.86 43.03 38.00
CA LEU A 301 -13.80 43.79 39.25
C LEU A 301 -13.33 45.24 39.08
N ALA A 302 -12.70 45.57 37.95
CA ALA A 302 -12.20 46.91 37.67
C ALA A 302 -13.31 47.97 37.75
N ALA A 303 -12.92 49.21 38.09
CA ALA A 303 -13.86 50.32 38.23
C ALA A 303 -14.60 50.65 36.92
N ASN A 304 -13.93 50.50 35.78
CA ASN A 304 -14.48 50.67 34.44
C ASN A 304 -14.57 49.31 33.74
N ALA A 305 -15.75 48.69 33.76
CA ALA A 305 -15.96 47.43 33.07
C ALA A 305 -15.80 47.60 31.55
N PRO A 306 -15.22 46.62 30.81
CA PRO A 306 -14.93 46.76 29.38
C PRO A 306 -16.17 47.01 28.51
N ASN A 307 -17.35 46.58 28.94
CA ASN A 307 -18.64 46.84 28.30
C ASN A 307 -19.79 46.63 29.31
N PRO A 308 -20.70 47.61 29.50
CA PRO A 308 -21.78 47.54 30.50
C PRO A 308 -22.88 46.52 30.18
N ASP A 309 -22.99 46.05 28.93
CA ASP A 309 -23.99 45.06 28.51
C ASP A 309 -23.37 43.68 28.20
N LEU A 310 -22.09 43.47 28.51
CA LEU A 310 -21.36 42.27 28.10
C LEU A 310 -22.00 40.99 28.64
N PHE A 311 -22.42 40.99 29.91
CA PHE A 311 -22.93 39.82 30.63
C PHE A 311 -24.46 39.74 30.66
N LYS A 312 -25.16 40.73 30.09
CA LYS A 312 -26.61 40.84 30.15
C LYS A 312 -27.29 39.67 29.45
N ASP A 313 -28.22 39.01 30.16
CA ASP A 313 -29.00 37.84 29.68
C ASP A 313 -28.13 36.63 29.26
N LYS A 314 -26.87 36.58 29.69
CA LYS A 314 -25.92 35.50 29.35
C LYS A 314 -25.65 34.54 30.49
N ILE A 315 -25.15 33.36 30.14
CA ILE A 315 -24.58 32.37 31.05
C ILE A 315 -23.12 32.72 31.28
N VAL A 316 -22.76 33.01 32.53
CA VAL A 316 -21.40 33.38 32.93
C VAL A 316 -20.77 32.21 33.68
N LEU A 317 -19.81 31.53 33.08
CA LEU A 317 -19.04 30.47 33.74
C LEU A 317 -17.78 31.07 34.36
N VAL A 318 -17.62 30.93 35.66
CA VAL A 318 -16.46 31.41 36.41
C VAL A 318 -15.61 30.21 36.80
N GLY A 319 -14.33 30.19 36.44
CA GLY A 319 -13.47 29.07 36.80
C GLY A 319 -12.01 29.31 36.46
N TYR A 320 -11.18 28.32 36.80
CA TYR A 320 -9.73 28.41 36.66
C TYR A 320 -9.28 28.43 35.20
N ALA A 321 -8.22 29.19 34.93
CA ALA A 321 -7.38 29.01 33.76
C ALA A 321 -6.54 27.73 33.91
N ASP A 322 -6.04 27.23 32.78
CA ASP A 322 -5.39 25.93 32.64
C ASP A 322 -4.27 25.59 33.61
N ASN A 323 -3.44 26.58 33.94
CA ASN A 323 -2.25 26.43 34.77
C ASN A 323 -2.50 26.54 36.28
N LEU A 324 -3.75 26.77 36.68
CA LEU A 324 -4.13 27.03 38.07
C LEU A 324 -5.07 25.98 38.67
N GLU A 325 -5.43 24.93 37.91
CA GLU A 325 -6.28 23.85 38.43
C GLU A 325 -5.49 22.90 39.35
N PRO A 326 -5.85 22.79 40.64
CA PRO A 326 -5.04 22.12 41.66
C PRO A 326 -5.02 20.58 41.54
N ASP A 327 -5.98 19.98 40.83
CA ASP A 327 -6.13 18.52 40.69
C ASP A 327 -5.67 17.96 39.33
N LYS A 328 -5.06 18.77 38.45
CA LYS A 328 -4.59 18.33 37.13
C LYS A 328 -3.07 18.17 37.06
N GLN A 329 -2.61 16.92 37.10
CA GLN A 329 -1.24 16.54 36.75
C GLN A 329 -1.00 16.40 35.23
N GLN A 330 -2.04 16.46 34.40
CA GLN A 330 -1.97 16.36 32.94
C GLN A 330 -2.86 17.42 32.28
N GLY A 331 -2.33 18.14 31.28
CA GLY A 331 -3.09 19.12 30.51
C GLY A 331 -4.23 18.48 29.73
N LEU A 332 -5.39 19.16 29.67
CA LEU A 332 -6.47 18.77 28.78
C LEU A 332 -6.26 19.41 27.41
N TYR A 333 -6.57 18.67 26.35
CA TYR A 333 -6.47 19.17 24.98
C TYR A 333 -7.81 18.98 24.26
N SER A 334 -8.20 19.94 23.44
CA SER A 334 -9.21 19.80 22.38
C SER A 334 -8.57 19.32 21.07
N ALA A 335 -9.40 18.93 20.10
CA ALA A 335 -8.96 18.54 18.75
C ALA A 335 -8.14 19.62 18.00
N PHE A 336 -8.34 20.90 18.33
CA PHE A 336 -7.57 22.01 17.76
C PHE A 336 -6.27 22.26 18.53
N SER A 337 -6.36 22.25 19.87
CA SER A 337 -5.23 22.60 20.75
C SER A 337 -4.13 21.55 20.80
N ARG A 338 -4.44 20.29 20.46
CA ARG A 338 -3.47 19.19 20.44
C ARG A 338 -2.30 19.46 19.49
N LEU A 339 -2.56 20.11 18.35
CA LEU A 339 -1.54 20.44 17.37
C LEU A 339 -0.73 21.69 17.78
N THR A 340 -1.35 22.63 18.48
CA THR A 340 -0.69 23.85 18.98
C THR A 340 0.03 23.63 20.31
N GLY A 341 -0.30 22.56 21.04
CA GLY A 341 0.23 22.27 22.36
C GLY A 341 -0.38 23.11 23.48
N ASN A 342 -1.43 23.88 23.18
CA ASN A 342 -2.12 24.70 24.16
C ASN A 342 -3.03 23.82 25.03
N VAL A 343 -3.06 24.08 26.34
CA VAL A 343 -3.93 23.36 27.28
C VAL A 343 -5.27 24.08 27.38
N VAL A 344 -6.39 23.34 27.46
CA VAL A 344 -7.77 23.86 27.49
C VAL A 344 -8.42 23.67 28.87
N SER A 345 -8.94 24.77 29.43
CA SER A 345 -9.43 24.73 30.82
C SER A 345 -10.66 23.85 30.97
N SER A 346 -10.87 23.26 32.17
CA SER A 346 -12.13 22.52 32.41
C SER A 346 -13.34 23.45 32.25
N THR A 347 -13.18 24.72 32.60
CA THR A 347 -14.20 25.76 32.44
C THR A 347 -14.55 26.00 30.98
N GLU A 348 -13.56 26.04 30.08
CA GLU A 348 -13.81 26.19 28.64
C GLU A 348 -14.46 24.94 28.03
N ILE A 349 -14.12 23.75 28.52
CA ILE A 349 -14.81 22.51 28.13
C ILE A 349 -16.26 22.52 28.61
N ALA A 350 -16.52 22.93 29.85
CA ALA A 350 -17.88 23.07 30.37
C ALA A 350 -18.69 24.11 29.57
N ALA A 351 -18.06 25.25 29.24
CA ALA A 351 -18.68 26.28 28.42
C ALA A 351 -18.99 25.77 27.00
N THR A 352 -18.09 24.97 26.41
CA THR A 352 -18.30 24.32 25.11
C THR A 352 -19.45 23.31 25.18
N ALA A 353 -19.53 22.52 26.25
CA ALA A 353 -20.64 21.59 26.47
C ALA A 353 -21.99 22.32 26.59
N VAL A 354 -22.05 23.40 27.40
CA VAL A 354 -23.25 24.24 27.52
C VAL A 354 -23.61 24.85 26.16
N ALA A 355 -22.65 25.42 25.45
CA ALA A 355 -22.84 25.98 24.11
C ALA A 355 -23.39 24.94 23.11
N ASN A 356 -22.86 23.72 23.11
CA ASN A 356 -23.36 22.63 22.28
C ASN A 356 -24.81 22.25 22.64
N LEU A 357 -25.16 22.28 23.93
CA LEU A 357 -26.54 22.05 24.39
C LEU A 357 -27.47 23.19 23.94
N LEU A 358 -27.06 24.44 24.02
CA LEU A 358 -27.90 25.58 23.59
C LEU A 358 -28.21 25.56 22.08
N ASP A 359 -27.22 25.16 21.27
CA ASP A 359 -27.33 25.17 19.80
C ASP A 359 -27.66 23.81 19.19
N GLN A 360 -27.81 22.77 20.01
CA GLN A 360 -28.04 21.38 19.57
C GLN A 360 -26.93 20.85 18.62
N SER A 361 -25.70 21.32 18.85
CA SER A 361 -24.57 21.17 17.94
C SER A 361 -23.52 20.15 18.39
N TRP A 362 -23.78 19.37 19.46
CA TRP A 362 -22.90 18.28 19.88
C TRP A 362 -22.74 17.24 18.76
N LEU A 363 -21.57 16.59 18.70
CA LEU A 363 -21.28 15.64 17.63
C LEU A 363 -22.10 14.37 17.78
N LYS A 364 -22.58 13.85 16.65
CA LYS A 364 -23.45 12.67 16.56
C LYS A 364 -22.71 11.59 15.77
N PRO A 365 -22.06 10.62 16.43
CA PRO A 365 -21.50 9.48 15.73
C PRO A 365 -22.62 8.67 15.05
N LEU A 366 -22.28 8.04 13.93
CA LEU A 366 -23.18 7.04 13.35
C LEU A 366 -23.35 5.85 14.31
N PRO A 367 -24.55 5.24 14.36
CA PRO A 367 -24.73 3.97 15.05
C PRO A 367 -23.72 2.92 14.54
N ALA A 368 -23.12 2.15 15.46
CA ALA A 368 -22.05 1.20 15.14
C ALA A 368 -22.40 0.24 13.98
N ARG A 369 -23.67 -0.17 13.89
CA ARG A 369 -24.16 -1.02 12.78
C ARG A 369 -24.11 -0.31 11.42
N ILE A 370 -24.50 0.96 11.38
CA ILE A 370 -24.48 1.77 10.16
C ILE A 370 -23.03 2.08 9.77
N GLN A 371 -22.17 2.38 10.75
CA GLN A 371 -20.74 2.58 10.52
C GLN A 371 -20.09 1.33 9.90
N ALA A 372 -20.35 0.14 10.46
CA ALA A 372 -19.86 -1.12 9.92
C ALA A 372 -20.36 -1.40 8.50
N LEU A 373 -21.65 -1.17 8.22
CA LEU A 373 -22.21 -1.32 6.88
C LEU A 373 -21.59 -0.36 5.87
N LEU A 374 -21.34 0.89 6.26
CA LEU A 374 -20.68 1.88 5.42
C LEU A 374 -19.24 1.47 5.09
N ILE A 375 -18.46 1.06 6.09
CA ILE A 375 -17.06 0.62 5.92
C ILE A 375 -16.99 -0.65 5.06
N LEU A 376 -17.95 -1.56 5.24
CA LEU A 376 -18.07 -2.75 4.40
C LEU A 376 -18.38 -2.37 2.94
N ALA A 377 -19.41 -1.54 2.73
CA ALA A 377 -19.80 -1.08 1.40
C ALA A 377 -18.68 -0.32 0.69
N TRP A 378 -17.91 0.48 1.44
CA TRP A 378 -16.75 1.22 0.93
C TRP A 378 -15.65 0.28 0.42
N GLY A 379 -15.20 -0.66 1.26
CA GLY A 379 -14.17 -1.63 0.89
C GLY A 379 -14.57 -2.53 -0.29
N ILE A 380 -15.84 -2.97 -0.32
CA ILE A 380 -16.41 -3.75 -1.42
C ILE A 380 -16.45 -2.90 -2.71
N GLY A 381 -17.01 -1.70 -2.64
CA GLY A 381 -17.18 -0.79 -3.78
C GLY A 381 -15.86 -0.47 -4.46
N LEU A 382 -14.84 -0.09 -3.68
CA LEU A 382 -13.50 0.19 -4.21
C LEU A 382 -12.86 -1.04 -4.84
N SER A 383 -12.98 -2.22 -4.21
CA SER A 383 -12.46 -3.47 -4.78
C SER A 383 -13.12 -3.85 -6.10
N VAL A 384 -14.43 -3.60 -6.24
CA VAL A 384 -15.19 -3.86 -7.48
C VAL A 384 -14.79 -2.89 -8.60
N ILE A 385 -14.48 -1.62 -8.30
CA ILE A 385 -14.01 -0.64 -9.30
C ILE A 385 -12.77 -1.13 -10.04
N PHE A 386 -11.76 -1.66 -9.33
CA PHE A 386 -10.54 -2.21 -9.94
C PHE A 386 -10.78 -3.45 -10.80
N ARG A 387 -11.96 -4.07 -10.73
CA ARG A 387 -12.37 -5.17 -11.61
C ARG A 387 -13.09 -4.68 -12.86
N LEU A 388 -13.94 -3.66 -12.73
CA LEU A 388 -14.77 -3.18 -13.84
C LEU A 388 -14.01 -2.26 -14.79
N PHE A 389 -13.00 -1.56 -14.29
CA PHE A 389 -12.27 -0.54 -15.04
C PHE A 389 -10.82 -0.92 -15.30
N SER A 390 -10.20 -0.25 -16.26
CA SER A 390 -8.74 -0.33 -16.46
C SER A 390 -8.00 0.16 -15.21
N PHE A 391 -6.79 -0.32 -14.96
CA PHE A 391 -6.00 0.07 -13.78
C PHE A 391 -5.87 1.60 -13.63
N LYS A 392 -5.58 2.31 -14.72
CA LYS A 392 -5.44 3.78 -14.71
C LYS A 392 -6.76 4.47 -14.38
N SER A 393 -7.86 4.05 -15.01
CA SER A 393 -9.19 4.61 -14.77
C SER A 393 -9.69 4.31 -13.36
N ALA A 394 -9.42 3.11 -12.84
CA ALA A 394 -9.80 2.69 -11.50
C ALA A 394 -9.11 3.56 -10.43
N ILE A 395 -7.82 3.86 -10.58
CA ILE A 395 -7.10 4.76 -9.65
C ILE A 395 -7.75 6.15 -9.62
N VAL A 396 -7.99 6.75 -10.78
CA VAL A 396 -8.60 8.09 -10.86
C VAL A 396 -9.98 8.10 -10.20
N LEU A 397 -10.81 7.08 -10.49
CA LEU A 397 -12.15 6.96 -9.92
C LEU A 397 -12.12 6.75 -8.41
N THR A 398 -11.24 5.88 -7.90
CA THR A 398 -11.06 5.65 -6.46
C THR A 398 -10.62 6.92 -5.73
N LEU A 399 -9.67 7.68 -6.27
CA LEU A 399 -9.24 8.95 -5.67
C LEU A 399 -10.36 10.00 -5.69
N THR A 400 -11.12 10.07 -6.79
CA THR A 400 -12.26 10.98 -6.92
C THR A 400 -13.37 10.67 -5.91
N LEU A 401 -13.73 9.38 -5.78
CA LEU A 401 -14.72 8.95 -4.80
C LEU A 401 -14.26 9.19 -3.38
N THR A 402 -12.98 8.95 -3.09
CA THR A 402 -12.40 9.21 -1.76
C THR A 402 -12.47 10.70 -1.42
N MET A 403 -12.13 11.58 -2.38
CA MET A 403 -12.29 13.04 -2.20
C MET A 403 -13.76 13.42 -1.96
N ALA A 404 -14.68 12.87 -2.75
CA ALA A 404 -16.11 13.12 -2.58
C ALA A 404 -16.61 12.67 -1.19
N TYR A 405 -16.11 11.54 -0.68
CA TYR A 405 -16.43 11.04 0.65
C TYR A 405 -15.93 11.98 1.76
N VAL A 406 -14.71 12.48 1.66
CA VAL A 406 -14.15 13.46 2.60
C VAL A 406 -14.98 14.74 2.60
N LEU A 407 -15.33 15.26 1.41
CA LEU A 407 -16.15 16.47 1.27
C LEU A 407 -17.55 16.28 1.85
N LEU A 408 -18.19 15.13 1.60
CA LEU A 408 -19.48 14.78 2.18
C LEU A 408 -19.41 14.72 3.71
N SER A 409 -18.35 14.10 4.25
CA SER A 409 -18.12 14.01 5.70
C SER A 409 -17.96 15.39 6.32
N LEU A 410 -17.22 16.30 5.68
CA LEU A 410 -17.08 17.69 6.13
C LEU A 410 -18.40 18.46 6.06
N GLN A 411 -19.20 18.26 5.01
CA GLN A 411 -20.48 18.94 4.85
C GLN A 411 -21.49 18.50 5.92
N LEU A 412 -21.59 17.19 6.18
CA LEU A 412 -22.48 16.64 7.21
C LEU A 412 -22.06 17.05 8.62
N LEU A 413 -20.76 17.15 8.89
CA LEU A 413 -20.25 17.67 10.14
C LEU A 413 -20.64 19.16 10.33
N LYS A 414 -20.44 19.99 9.30
CA LYS A 414 -20.75 21.44 9.38
C LYS A 414 -22.24 21.72 9.52
N ALA A 415 -23.09 20.98 8.79
CA ALA A 415 -24.52 21.25 8.73
C ALA A 415 -25.30 20.63 9.88
N GLU A 416 -24.97 19.39 10.28
CA GLU A 416 -25.82 18.57 11.16
C GLU A 416 -25.08 18.04 12.40
N ALA A 417 -23.78 18.38 12.55
CA ALA A 417 -22.87 17.81 13.54
C ALA A 417 -22.77 16.27 13.46
N ILE A 418 -23.01 15.69 12.27
CA ILE A 418 -22.91 14.24 12.04
C ILE A 418 -21.45 13.89 11.78
N TRP A 419 -20.94 12.93 12.55
CA TRP A 419 -19.59 12.42 12.41
C TRP A 419 -19.58 11.09 11.65
N LEU A 420 -19.07 11.12 10.42
CA LEU A 420 -18.77 9.93 9.60
C LEU A 420 -17.36 9.39 9.91
N PRO A 421 -17.15 8.06 9.88
CA PRO A 421 -15.81 7.48 10.02
C PRO A 421 -14.91 7.98 8.90
N LEU A 422 -13.71 8.46 9.20
CA LEU A 422 -12.79 9.02 8.22
C LEU A 422 -11.50 8.19 8.11
N ALA A 423 -10.93 7.79 9.26
CA ALA A 423 -9.62 7.17 9.30
C ALA A 423 -9.62 5.78 8.64
N ILE A 424 -10.61 4.94 8.97
CA ILE A 424 -10.71 3.56 8.48
C ILE A 424 -11.01 3.53 6.96
N PRO A 425 -11.98 4.31 6.42
CA PRO A 425 -12.19 4.37 4.96
C PRO A 425 -10.96 4.83 4.18
N LEU A 426 -10.21 5.83 4.68
CA LEU A 426 -8.98 6.29 4.05
C LEU A 426 -7.88 5.23 4.11
N LEU A 427 -7.73 4.54 5.24
CA LEU A 427 -6.78 3.43 5.39
C LEU A 427 -7.14 2.27 4.44
N GLN A 428 -8.42 1.92 4.32
CA GLN A 428 -8.89 0.93 3.35
C GLN A 428 -8.55 1.35 1.91
N THR A 429 -8.81 2.61 1.54
CA THR A 429 -8.43 3.14 0.22
C THR A 429 -6.94 2.96 -0.03
N ALA A 430 -6.09 3.36 0.92
CA ALA A 430 -4.64 3.26 0.77
C ALA A 430 -4.18 1.80 0.60
N LEU A 431 -4.66 0.89 1.45
CA LEU A 431 -4.28 -0.53 1.39
C LEU A 431 -4.77 -1.20 0.11
N ILE A 432 -5.98 -0.89 -0.37
CA ILE A 432 -6.51 -1.40 -1.62
C ILE A 432 -5.66 -0.91 -2.80
N VAL A 433 -5.36 0.40 -2.87
CA VAL A 433 -4.53 0.96 -3.94
C VAL A 433 -3.13 0.33 -3.94
N LEU A 434 -2.49 0.20 -2.77
CA LEU A 434 -1.17 -0.44 -2.63
C LEU A 434 -1.20 -1.90 -3.10
N TRP A 435 -2.20 -2.67 -2.70
CA TRP A 435 -2.38 -4.06 -3.13
C TRP A 435 -2.53 -4.17 -4.65
N GLN A 436 -3.36 -3.31 -5.26
CA GLN A 436 -3.58 -3.33 -6.70
C GLN A 436 -2.35 -2.89 -7.50
N CYS A 437 -1.59 -1.91 -6.99
CA CYS A 437 -0.30 -1.55 -7.55
C CYS A 437 0.66 -2.75 -7.51
N ALA A 438 0.78 -3.42 -6.37
CA ALA A 438 1.65 -4.59 -6.23
C ALA A 438 1.27 -5.74 -7.19
N ASP A 439 -0.03 -6.07 -7.29
CA ASP A 439 -0.52 -7.09 -8.23
C ASP A 439 -0.30 -6.69 -9.70
N TYR A 440 -0.45 -5.41 -10.04
CA TYR A 440 -0.14 -4.88 -11.37
C TYR A 440 1.35 -5.02 -11.72
N PHE A 441 2.24 -4.62 -10.81
CA PHE A 441 3.70 -4.76 -10.99
C PHE A 441 4.15 -6.22 -11.07
N MET A 442 3.59 -7.11 -10.25
CA MET A 442 3.90 -8.54 -10.32
C MET A 442 3.49 -9.15 -11.67
N LYS A 443 2.32 -8.78 -12.20
CA LYS A 443 1.88 -9.23 -13.53
C LYS A 443 2.79 -8.74 -14.64
N LEU A 444 3.18 -7.47 -14.61
CA LEU A 444 4.14 -6.90 -15.56
C LEU A 444 5.46 -7.69 -15.53
N ARG A 445 6.02 -7.92 -14.34
CA ARG A 445 7.24 -8.71 -14.16
C ARG A 445 7.10 -10.13 -14.72
N MET A 446 6.02 -10.83 -14.42
CA MET A 446 5.80 -12.20 -14.92
C MET A 446 5.69 -12.28 -16.44
N VAL A 447 5.09 -11.28 -17.09
CA VAL A 447 5.00 -11.21 -18.55
C VAL A 447 6.37 -10.89 -19.13
N SER A 448 7.09 -9.91 -18.58
CA SER A 448 8.42 -9.52 -19.05
C SER A 448 9.46 -10.65 -18.91
N GLU A 449 9.42 -11.43 -17.83
CA GLU A 449 10.31 -12.60 -17.63
C GLU A 449 10.12 -13.72 -18.68
N ARG A 450 9.02 -13.72 -19.46
CA ARG A 450 8.85 -14.67 -20.58
C ARG A 450 9.61 -14.27 -21.83
N TYR A 451 9.93 -12.99 -21.98
CA TYR A 451 10.58 -12.44 -23.17
C TYR A 451 12.06 -12.12 -22.92
N LEU A 452 12.47 -11.91 -21.67
CA LEU A 452 13.85 -11.57 -21.30
C LEU A 452 14.41 -12.56 -20.27
N PRO A 453 15.69 -12.99 -20.40
CA PRO A 453 16.36 -13.77 -19.37
C PRO A 453 16.37 -13.03 -18.03
N LYS A 454 16.17 -13.75 -16.91
CA LYS A 454 16.04 -13.14 -15.56
C LYS A 454 17.20 -12.22 -15.19
N ALA A 455 18.43 -12.60 -15.54
CA ALA A 455 19.63 -11.81 -15.26
C ALA A 455 19.61 -10.46 -16.02
N VAL A 456 19.19 -10.49 -17.27
CA VAL A 456 19.10 -9.30 -18.13
C VAL A 456 17.97 -8.40 -17.68
N PHE A 457 16.79 -8.97 -17.40
CA PHE A 457 15.66 -8.20 -16.88
C PHE A 457 16.02 -7.49 -15.58
N ALA A 458 16.70 -8.16 -14.65
CA ALA A 458 17.13 -7.56 -13.39
C ALA A 458 18.12 -6.40 -13.59
N ILE A 459 19.07 -6.55 -14.51
CA ILE A 459 20.07 -5.51 -14.81
C ILE A 459 19.41 -4.32 -15.51
N ASN A 460 18.64 -4.56 -16.56
CA ASN A 460 17.95 -3.51 -17.33
C ASN A 460 16.90 -2.77 -16.47
N THR A 461 16.26 -3.45 -15.50
CA THR A 461 15.34 -2.78 -14.57
C THR A 461 16.09 -1.89 -13.57
N ARG A 462 17.32 -2.26 -13.21
CA ARG A 462 18.15 -1.52 -12.26
C ARG A 462 18.87 -0.34 -12.90
N TYR A 463 19.25 -0.46 -14.17
CA TYR A 463 19.97 0.53 -14.95
C TYR A 463 19.30 0.73 -16.33
N PRO A 464 18.10 1.33 -16.38
CA PRO A 464 17.34 1.47 -17.62
C PRO A 464 18.03 2.40 -18.64
N ASP A 465 18.74 3.43 -18.17
CA ASP A 465 19.43 4.40 -19.03
C ASP A 465 20.70 3.83 -19.68
N ASP A 466 21.24 2.73 -19.14
CA ASP A 466 22.45 2.06 -19.65
C ASP A 466 22.14 0.96 -20.67
N MET A 467 20.86 0.76 -21.02
CA MET A 467 20.44 -0.33 -21.91
C MET A 467 21.09 -0.25 -23.30
N ASP A 468 21.35 0.96 -23.81
CA ASP A 468 21.96 1.22 -25.13
C ASP A 468 23.39 0.67 -25.22
N PHE A 469 24.12 0.67 -24.10
CA PHE A 469 25.54 0.32 -24.04
C PHE A 469 25.80 -1.02 -23.37
N TYR A 470 24.79 -1.64 -22.77
CA TYR A 470 24.94 -2.91 -22.06
C TYR A 470 25.36 -4.03 -23.00
N GLY A 471 26.65 -4.40 -22.94
CA GLY A 471 27.19 -5.59 -23.58
C GLY A 471 28.57 -5.91 -23.02
N ILE A 472 28.76 -7.16 -22.62
CA ILE A 472 29.96 -7.63 -21.96
C ILE A 472 30.68 -8.59 -22.91
N LEU A 473 32.01 -8.42 -23.01
CA LEU A 473 32.86 -9.36 -23.70
C LEU A 473 33.00 -10.62 -22.86
N MET A 474 32.63 -11.76 -23.42
CA MET A 474 32.58 -13.04 -22.73
C MET A 474 33.36 -14.09 -23.51
N GLN A 475 33.93 -15.06 -22.79
CA GLN A 475 34.51 -16.27 -23.38
C GLN A 475 33.49 -17.40 -23.27
N GLY A 476 33.23 -18.10 -24.38
CA GLY A 476 32.14 -19.07 -24.38
C GLY A 476 32.06 -19.99 -25.58
N ALA A 477 31.25 -21.04 -25.43
CA ALA A 477 30.86 -21.93 -26.51
C ALA A 477 29.55 -21.41 -27.13
N CYS A 478 29.53 -21.27 -28.44
CA CYS A 478 28.32 -20.99 -29.21
C CYS A 478 27.93 -22.24 -29.99
N MET A 479 26.64 -22.56 -29.94
CA MET A 479 26.02 -23.64 -30.67
C MET A 479 25.00 -23.05 -31.64
N ALA A 480 25.12 -23.39 -32.91
CA ALA A 480 24.10 -23.18 -33.92
C ALA A 480 23.48 -24.52 -34.27
N THR A 481 22.15 -24.55 -34.39
CA THR A 481 21.42 -25.72 -34.89
C THR A 481 20.57 -25.35 -36.09
N ASP A 482 20.33 -26.33 -36.96
CA ASP A 482 19.43 -26.22 -38.10
C ASP A 482 18.60 -27.51 -38.21
N ALA A 483 17.27 -27.42 -38.19
CA ALA A 483 16.39 -28.58 -38.27
C ALA A 483 16.07 -28.89 -39.73
N GLY A 484 16.68 -29.94 -40.28
CA GLY A 484 16.49 -30.33 -41.66
C GLY A 484 15.00 -30.55 -42.02
N GLN A 485 14.66 -30.20 -43.26
CA GLN A 485 13.34 -30.35 -43.89
C GLN A 485 12.23 -29.36 -43.44
N TYR A 486 12.48 -28.42 -42.52
CA TYR A 486 11.48 -27.42 -42.13
C TYR A 486 10.94 -26.61 -43.32
N THR A 487 11.81 -26.08 -44.19
CA THR A 487 11.39 -25.28 -45.34
C THR A 487 10.41 -26.05 -46.23
N ALA A 488 10.72 -27.32 -46.53
CA ALA A 488 9.85 -28.18 -47.33
C ALA A 488 8.51 -28.50 -46.63
N LEU A 489 8.51 -28.66 -45.30
CA LEU A 489 7.31 -28.88 -44.51
C LEU A 489 6.44 -27.60 -44.43
N SER A 490 7.05 -26.42 -44.34
CA SER A 490 6.36 -25.13 -44.26
C SER A 490 5.62 -24.78 -45.56
N GLU A 491 6.05 -25.30 -46.70
CA GLU A 491 5.39 -25.13 -48.00
C GLU A 491 4.15 -26.01 -48.18
N THR A 492 4.04 -27.10 -47.41
CA THR A 492 3.04 -28.16 -47.63
C THR A 492 2.02 -28.32 -46.50
N ILE A 493 2.29 -27.77 -45.32
CA ILE A 493 1.47 -27.93 -44.10
C ILE A 493 0.74 -26.62 -43.73
N ASN A 494 -0.45 -26.75 -43.13
CA ASN A 494 -1.21 -25.60 -42.62
C ASN A 494 -0.39 -24.78 -41.58
N PRO A 495 -0.36 -23.43 -41.65
CA PRO A 495 0.40 -22.57 -40.74
C PRO A 495 0.15 -22.78 -39.23
N LEU A 496 -1.06 -23.19 -38.82
CA LEU A 496 -1.35 -23.48 -37.41
C LEU A 496 -0.79 -24.84 -36.97
N GLN A 497 -0.76 -25.81 -37.88
CA GLN A 497 -0.22 -27.14 -37.61
C GLN A 497 1.31 -27.14 -37.56
N ILE A 498 1.98 -26.42 -38.49
CA ILE A 498 3.44 -26.27 -38.45
C ILE A 498 3.89 -25.55 -37.17
N ASN A 499 3.16 -24.52 -36.71
CA ASN A 499 3.46 -23.84 -35.45
C ASN A 499 3.35 -24.78 -34.25
N LYS A 500 2.38 -25.70 -34.22
CA LYS A 500 2.27 -26.70 -33.16
C LYS A 500 3.46 -27.66 -33.18
N ILE A 501 3.82 -28.18 -34.34
CA ILE A 501 4.98 -29.07 -34.52
C ILE A 501 6.26 -28.38 -34.06
N MET A 502 6.46 -27.10 -34.41
CA MET A 502 7.62 -26.33 -33.97
C MET A 502 7.63 -26.10 -32.45
N ASN A 503 6.49 -25.80 -31.84
CA ASN A 503 6.40 -25.67 -30.39
C ASN A 503 6.73 -26.99 -29.67
N ASP A 504 6.29 -28.13 -30.21
CA ASP A 504 6.59 -29.45 -29.67
C ASP A 504 8.09 -29.80 -29.84
N TYR A 505 8.66 -29.51 -31.01
CA TYR A 505 10.10 -29.64 -31.28
C TYR A 505 10.94 -28.77 -30.33
N TYR A 506 10.59 -27.49 -30.18
CA TYR A 506 11.24 -26.59 -29.22
C TYR A 506 11.05 -27.05 -27.77
N GLY A 507 9.89 -27.60 -27.45
CA GLY A 507 9.61 -28.25 -26.17
C GLY A 507 10.56 -29.42 -25.88
N ALA A 508 11.02 -30.14 -26.90
CA ALA A 508 11.99 -31.23 -26.76
C ALA A 508 13.43 -30.74 -26.57
N ILE A 509 13.87 -29.72 -27.34
CA ILE A 509 15.29 -29.31 -27.38
C ILE A 509 15.65 -28.21 -26.38
N PHE A 510 14.76 -27.25 -26.09
CA PHE A 510 15.05 -26.13 -25.18
C PHE A 510 15.40 -26.58 -23.75
N PRO A 511 14.75 -27.61 -23.17
CA PRO A 511 15.14 -28.12 -21.86
C PRO A 511 16.57 -28.66 -21.83
N LYS A 512 17.08 -29.27 -22.91
CA LYS A 512 18.44 -29.82 -22.96
C LYS A 512 19.50 -28.72 -22.84
N VAL A 513 19.28 -27.60 -23.53
CA VAL A 513 20.12 -26.40 -23.40
C VAL A 513 20.02 -25.82 -21.98
N LYS A 514 18.80 -25.58 -21.47
CA LYS A 514 18.58 -24.93 -20.17
C LYS A 514 19.10 -25.75 -18.99
N ASN A 515 18.91 -27.08 -19.00
CA ASN A 515 19.38 -27.97 -17.95
C ASN A 515 20.91 -28.02 -17.88
N ARG A 516 21.57 -27.80 -19.01
CA ARG A 516 23.03 -27.65 -19.14
C ARG A 516 23.50 -26.20 -18.99
N ARG A 517 22.67 -25.33 -18.39
CA ARG A 517 22.97 -23.91 -18.12
C ARG A 517 23.28 -23.07 -19.37
N GLY A 518 22.84 -23.52 -20.54
CA GLY A 518 22.94 -22.75 -21.77
C GLY A 518 21.84 -21.69 -21.85
N LEU A 519 22.16 -20.57 -22.48
CA LEU A 519 21.21 -19.52 -22.83
C LEU A 519 20.80 -19.68 -24.29
N ILE A 520 19.50 -19.81 -24.56
CA ILE A 520 18.97 -19.71 -25.92
C ILE A 520 18.97 -18.22 -26.29
N SER A 521 19.88 -17.84 -27.17
CA SER A 521 20.12 -16.44 -27.55
C SER A 521 19.20 -16.00 -28.69
N ASP A 522 18.87 -16.89 -29.61
CA ASP A 522 18.09 -16.55 -30.80
C ASP A 522 17.38 -17.81 -31.34
N VAL A 523 16.21 -17.61 -31.94
CA VAL A 523 15.43 -18.67 -32.60
C VAL A 523 14.86 -18.07 -33.88
N ILE A 524 15.41 -18.49 -35.03
CA ILE A 524 15.02 -17.95 -36.34
C ILE A 524 14.56 -19.11 -37.21
N GLY A 525 13.26 -19.15 -37.52
CA GLY A 525 12.66 -20.22 -38.31
C GLY A 525 12.73 -21.55 -37.57
N ASP A 526 13.64 -22.41 -38.01
CA ASP A 526 14.00 -23.75 -37.54
C ASP A 526 15.41 -23.84 -36.93
N ALA A 527 16.14 -22.72 -36.93
CA ALA A 527 17.45 -22.61 -36.33
C ALA A 527 17.37 -22.12 -34.88
N MET A 528 18.20 -22.68 -34.02
CA MET A 528 18.38 -22.23 -32.64
C MET A 528 19.84 -21.84 -32.43
N LEU A 529 20.06 -20.68 -31.81
CA LEU A 529 21.36 -20.26 -31.31
C LEU A 529 21.38 -20.38 -29.79
N ALA A 530 22.34 -21.14 -29.26
CA ALA A 530 22.56 -21.29 -27.84
C ALA A 530 24.00 -20.90 -27.45
N VAL A 531 24.17 -20.33 -26.27
CA VAL A 531 25.48 -19.88 -25.76
C VAL A 531 25.73 -20.31 -24.33
N TRP A 532 26.96 -20.72 -24.06
CA TRP A 532 27.52 -20.98 -22.73
C TRP A 532 28.70 -20.03 -22.55
N ALA A 533 28.50 -18.94 -21.81
CA ALA A 533 29.45 -17.84 -21.75
C ALA A 533 29.71 -17.42 -20.30
N ALA A 534 30.95 -17.03 -20.01
CA ALA A 534 31.35 -16.38 -18.77
C ALA A 534 32.42 -15.32 -19.05
N GLU A 535 32.63 -14.40 -18.10
CA GLU A 535 33.61 -13.30 -18.24
C GLU A 535 35.05 -13.82 -18.39
N LYS A 536 35.31 -15.05 -17.96
CA LYS A 536 36.61 -15.72 -18.06
C LYS A 536 36.45 -17.09 -18.71
N ALA A 537 37.53 -17.56 -19.33
CA ALA A 537 37.57 -18.88 -19.94
C ALA A 537 37.40 -19.98 -18.88
N VAL A 538 36.39 -20.83 -19.06
CA VAL A 538 36.06 -21.93 -18.15
C VAL A 538 35.82 -23.20 -18.96
N ILE A 539 36.55 -24.28 -18.63
CA ILE A 539 36.45 -25.57 -19.32
C ILE A 539 35.05 -26.19 -19.25
N GLU A 540 34.35 -25.96 -18.13
CA GLU A 540 33.01 -26.49 -17.89
C GLU A 540 31.98 -25.98 -18.91
N LEU A 541 32.12 -24.75 -19.41
CA LEU A 541 31.20 -24.20 -20.42
C LEU A 541 31.22 -25.04 -21.71
N ARG A 542 32.42 -25.47 -22.10
CA ARG A 542 32.64 -26.33 -23.27
C ARG A 542 32.05 -27.72 -23.04
N ARG A 543 32.32 -28.32 -21.88
CA ARG A 543 31.77 -29.62 -21.47
C ARG A 543 30.25 -29.61 -21.49
N GLN A 544 29.61 -28.60 -20.89
CA GLN A 544 28.15 -28.46 -20.86
C GLN A 544 27.55 -28.30 -22.26
N ALA A 545 28.21 -27.55 -23.15
CA ALA A 545 27.77 -27.41 -24.54
C ALA A 545 27.83 -28.74 -25.31
N CYS A 546 28.89 -29.54 -25.12
CA CYS A 546 29.01 -30.87 -25.73
C CYS A 546 27.95 -31.84 -25.20
N HIS A 547 27.69 -31.87 -23.89
CA HIS A 547 26.58 -32.66 -23.32
C HIS A 547 25.24 -32.25 -23.92
N ALA A 548 24.96 -30.94 -24.01
CA ALA A 548 23.73 -30.44 -24.59
C ALA A 548 23.60 -30.86 -26.06
N ALA A 549 24.68 -30.83 -26.85
CA ALA A 549 24.65 -31.26 -28.25
C ALA A 549 24.23 -32.73 -28.40
N LEU A 550 24.82 -33.62 -27.59
CA LEU A 550 24.48 -35.05 -27.58
C LEU A 550 23.05 -35.30 -27.09
N GLU A 551 22.62 -34.60 -26.04
CA GLU A 551 21.24 -34.70 -25.53
C GLU A 551 20.20 -34.17 -26.53
N ILE A 552 20.51 -33.09 -27.26
CA ILE A 552 19.65 -32.57 -28.33
C ILE A 552 19.56 -33.60 -29.45
N LYS A 553 20.69 -34.19 -29.87
CA LYS A 553 20.67 -35.27 -30.87
C LYS A 553 19.73 -36.39 -30.44
N SER A 554 19.87 -36.90 -29.22
CA SER A 554 18.98 -37.96 -28.69
C SER A 554 17.52 -37.53 -28.63
N ALA A 555 17.22 -36.32 -28.12
CA ALA A 555 15.86 -35.82 -28.00
C ALA A 555 15.17 -35.63 -29.36
N VAL A 556 15.94 -35.23 -30.38
CA VAL A 556 15.47 -35.12 -31.76
C VAL A 556 15.23 -36.51 -32.35
N ASP A 557 16.11 -37.47 -32.08
CA ASP A 557 15.94 -38.85 -32.54
C ASP A 557 14.64 -39.46 -31.91
N ASP A 558 14.38 -39.22 -30.62
CA ASP A 558 13.13 -39.60 -29.94
C ASP A 558 11.89 -38.88 -30.51
N PHE A 559 12.00 -37.56 -30.73
CA PHE A 559 10.94 -36.76 -31.35
C PHE A 559 10.59 -37.32 -32.74
N ASN A 560 11.58 -37.65 -33.56
CA ASN A 560 11.40 -38.18 -34.90
C ASN A 560 10.83 -39.62 -34.92
N GLN A 561 10.96 -40.40 -33.85
CA GLN A 561 10.30 -41.71 -33.71
C GLN A 561 8.81 -41.56 -33.38
N SER A 562 8.46 -40.55 -32.57
CA SER A 562 7.09 -40.28 -32.13
C SER A 562 6.29 -39.37 -33.07
N SER A 563 6.98 -38.66 -33.96
CA SER A 563 6.42 -37.71 -34.93
C SER A 563 6.28 -38.33 -36.32
N GLN A 564 5.28 -37.88 -37.08
CA GLN A 564 5.16 -38.21 -38.51
C GLN A 564 6.26 -37.54 -39.36
N TYR A 565 6.97 -36.56 -38.81
CA TYR A 565 7.93 -35.71 -39.52
C TYR A 565 9.36 -35.91 -39.02
N GLN A 566 10.32 -35.87 -39.95
CA GLN A 566 11.74 -36.12 -39.68
C GLN A 566 12.52 -34.79 -39.65
N LEU A 567 12.63 -34.18 -38.46
CA LEU A 567 13.36 -32.92 -38.24
C LEU A 567 14.82 -33.20 -37.86
N THR A 568 15.56 -33.86 -38.75
CA THR A 568 16.97 -34.20 -38.52
C THR A 568 17.78 -32.93 -38.27
N THR A 569 18.26 -32.75 -37.05
CA THR A 569 18.90 -31.50 -36.62
C THR A 569 20.41 -31.60 -36.73
N ARG A 570 21.03 -30.66 -37.45
CA ARG A 570 22.47 -30.46 -37.53
C ARG A 570 22.92 -29.47 -36.46
N ILE A 571 24.11 -29.67 -35.93
CA ILE A 571 24.67 -28.88 -34.84
C ILE A 571 26.11 -28.49 -35.16
N GLY A 572 26.43 -27.21 -35.01
CA GLY A 572 27.79 -26.68 -35.08
C GLY A 572 28.18 -25.99 -33.78
N LEU A 573 29.33 -26.35 -33.20
CA LEU A 573 29.87 -25.69 -32.01
C LEU A 573 31.22 -25.02 -32.29
N HIS A 574 31.38 -23.82 -31.75
CA HIS A 574 32.65 -23.13 -31.71
C HIS A 574 32.89 -22.46 -30.35
N TYR A 575 34.14 -22.43 -29.90
CA TYR A 575 34.53 -21.80 -28.64
C TYR A 575 35.44 -20.60 -28.90
N GLY A 576 35.09 -19.45 -28.35
CA GLY A 576 35.87 -18.22 -28.48
C GLY A 576 35.21 -17.03 -27.80
N GLU A 577 35.70 -15.85 -28.16
CA GLU A 577 35.22 -14.58 -27.62
C GLU A 577 33.95 -14.08 -28.33
N MET A 578 32.97 -13.64 -27.56
CA MET A 578 31.74 -13.06 -28.07
C MET A 578 31.28 -11.91 -27.19
N ARG A 579 30.63 -10.90 -27.77
CA ARG A 579 29.92 -9.86 -27.03
C ARG A 579 28.49 -10.34 -26.78
N LEU A 580 28.08 -10.40 -25.52
CA LEU A 580 26.71 -10.71 -25.12
C LEU A 580 26.08 -9.45 -24.52
N GLY A 581 24.98 -8.97 -25.09
CA GLY A 581 24.41 -7.69 -24.70
C GLY A 581 23.14 -7.32 -25.46
N ASN A 582 22.61 -6.14 -25.15
CA ASN A 582 21.53 -5.54 -25.91
C ASN A 582 22.10 -5.06 -27.26
N ILE A 583 21.36 -5.37 -28.33
CA ILE A 583 21.64 -4.93 -29.68
C ILE A 583 20.35 -4.39 -30.27
N GLY A 584 20.41 -3.19 -30.84
CA GLY A 584 19.24 -2.51 -31.35
C GLY A 584 19.36 -1.00 -31.22
N ALA A 585 18.25 -0.31 -31.41
CA ALA A 585 18.19 1.14 -31.27
C ALA A 585 16.82 1.55 -30.74
N LYS A 586 16.81 2.42 -29.72
CA LYS A 586 15.65 3.12 -29.14
C LYS A 586 14.50 2.20 -28.70
N GLU A 587 13.68 1.78 -29.66
CA GLU A 587 12.38 1.12 -29.44
C GLU A 587 12.46 -0.40 -29.54
N HIS A 588 13.55 -0.95 -30.10
CA HIS A 588 13.72 -2.40 -30.26
C HIS A 588 15.13 -2.81 -29.86
N TYR A 589 15.22 -3.52 -28.73
CA TYR A 589 16.45 -4.14 -28.24
C TYR A 589 16.28 -5.66 -28.15
N GLU A 590 17.25 -6.37 -28.69
CA GLU A 590 17.39 -7.82 -28.57
C GLU A 590 18.62 -8.14 -27.73
N TYR A 591 18.46 -8.97 -26.71
CA TYR A 591 19.58 -9.50 -25.95
C TYR A 591 20.16 -10.71 -26.69
N ARG A 592 21.30 -10.53 -27.36
CA ARG A 592 21.88 -11.58 -28.21
C ARG A 592 23.41 -11.64 -28.13
N ALA A 593 23.96 -12.80 -28.47
CA ALA A 593 25.38 -12.95 -28.71
C ALA A 593 25.74 -12.45 -30.11
N VAL A 594 26.81 -11.67 -30.22
CA VAL A 594 27.40 -11.23 -31.49
C VAL A 594 28.92 -11.35 -31.44
N GLY A 595 29.50 -11.72 -32.57
CA GLY A 595 30.93 -11.82 -32.74
C GLY A 595 31.29 -12.90 -33.74
N ASP A 596 32.60 -13.02 -33.97
CA ASP A 596 33.15 -14.02 -34.87
C ASP A 596 32.81 -15.46 -34.44
N THR A 597 32.64 -15.68 -33.13
CA THR A 597 32.32 -17.00 -32.59
C THR A 597 30.95 -17.50 -33.03
N VAL A 598 29.94 -16.62 -33.06
CA VAL A 598 28.57 -16.95 -33.52
C VAL A 598 28.59 -17.33 -35.00
N ASN A 599 29.24 -16.49 -35.82
CA ASN A 599 29.35 -16.72 -37.26
C ASN A 599 30.10 -18.02 -37.57
N THR A 600 31.13 -18.35 -36.80
CA THR A 600 31.88 -19.60 -36.95
C THR A 600 31.02 -20.81 -36.60
N ALA A 601 30.27 -20.78 -35.49
CA ALA A 601 29.38 -21.87 -35.10
C ALA A 601 28.32 -22.16 -36.18
N THR A 602 27.68 -21.12 -36.74
CA THR A 602 26.72 -21.28 -37.86
C THR A 602 27.36 -21.85 -39.12
N ARG A 603 28.61 -21.47 -39.43
CA ARG A 603 29.32 -22.02 -40.60
C ARG A 603 29.74 -23.48 -40.38
N ILE A 604 30.09 -23.85 -39.14
CA ILE A 604 30.37 -25.25 -38.76
C ILE A 604 29.09 -26.08 -38.82
N GLU A 605 27.94 -25.53 -38.40
CA GLU A 605 26.65 -26.19 -38.56
C GLU A 605 26.42 -26.50 -40.04
N GLY A 606 26.51 -25.51 -40.93
CA GLY A 606 26.28 -25.72 -42.36
C GLY A 606 27.25 -26.70 -43.02
N LEU A 607 28.48 -26.84 -42.49
CA LEU A 607 29.46 -27.83 -42.94
C LEU A 607 28.97 -29.28 -42.76
N ASN A 608 28.08 -29.54 -41.80
CA ASN A 608 27.46 -30.86 -41.61
C ASN A 608 26.77 -31.35 -42.88
N LYS A 609 26.21 -30.45 -43.70
CA LYS A 609 25.55 -30.83 -44.96
C LYS A 609 26.53 -31.41 -45.97
N LEU A 610 27.74 -30.84 -46.06
CA LEU A 610 28.80 -31.28 -46.97
C LEU A 610 29.41 -32.61 -46.52
N LEU A 611 29.62 -32.75 -45.21
CA LEU A 611 30.24 -33.92 -44.60
C LEU A 611 29.23 -35.01 -44.23
N ALA A 612 27.93 -34.76 -44.42
CA ALA A 612 26.83 -35.64 -44.02
C ALA A 612 26.91 -36.11 -42.55
N THR A 613 27.30 -35.20 -41.65
CA THR A 613 27.40 -35.42 -40.20
C THR A 613 26.22 -34.77 -39.45
N ARG A 614 26.11 -35.02 -38.14
CA ARG A 614 25.08 -34.38 -37.27
C ARG A 614 25.65 -33.33 -36.33
N ILE A 615 26.85 -33.55 -35.78
CA ILE A 615 27.46 -32.64 -34.80
C ILE A 615 28.92 -32.40 -35.18
N LEU A 616 29.24 -31.17 -35.55
CA LEU A 616 30.61 -30.72 -35.80
C LEU A 616 31.01 -29.69 -34.76
N VAL A 617 32.26 -29.78 -34.33
CA VAL A 617 32.85 -28.87 -33.34
C VAL A 617 34.20 -28.39 -33.85
N SER A 618 34.56 -27.15 -33.56
CA SER A 618 35.94 -26.71 -33.73
C SER A 618 36.83 -27.32 -32.64
N ALA A 619 38.10 -27.59 -32.93
CA ALA A 619 39.05 -28.17 -31.96
C ALA A 619 39.04 -27.50 -30.56
N PRO A 620 39.00 -26.15 -30.42
CA PRO A 620 38.98 -25.50 -29.10
C PRO A 620 37.80 -25.90 -28.19
N VAL A 621 36.69 -26.39 -28.74
CA VAL A 621 35.53 -26.85 -27.97
C VAL A 621 35.89 -28.11 -27.17
N VAL A 622 36.64 -29.04 -27.75
CA VAL A 622 36.92 -30.34 -27.15
C VAL A 622 38.34 -30.50 -26.62
N THR A 623 39.24 -29.53 -26.88
CA THR A 623 40.60 -29.53 -26.33
C THR A 623 40.60 -29.61 -24.81
N GLY A 624 41.18 -30.69 -24.27
CA GLY A 624 41.27 -30.96 -22.83
C GLY A 624 40.03 -31.61 -22.22
N LEU A 625 39.06 -32.06 -23.02
CA LEU A 625 37.91 -32.84 -22.57
C LEU A 625 38.09 -34.31 -22.93
N SER A 626 38.14 -35.19 -21.93
CA SER A 626 38.24 -36.66 -22.09
C SER A 626 36.89 -37.37 -22.07
N ASP A 627 35.81 -36.65 -21.75
CA ASP A 627 34.47 -37.22 -21.56
C ASP A 627 33.80 -37.63 -22.90
N PHE A 628 34.34 -37.13 -24.01
CA PHE A 628 33.74 -37.24 -25.33
C PHE A 628 34.65 -37.97 -26.31
N TYR A 629 34.06 -38.79 -27.17
CA TYR A 629 34.77 -39.40 -28.29
C TYR A 629 34.59 -38.53 -29.53
N CYS A 630 35.70 -38.08 -30.11
CA CYS A 630 35.71 -37.20 -31.28
C CYS A 630 36.52 -37.79 -32.42
N ARG A 631 36.08 -37.57 -33.66
CA ARG A 631 36.82 -37.90 -34.87
C ARG A 631 37.38 -36.63 -35.50
N GLU A 632 38.69 -36.56 -35.67
CA GLU A 632 39.31 -35.43 -36.39
C GLU A 632 39.00 -35.53 -37.89
N LEU A 633 38.50 -34.42 -38.47
CA LEU A 633 38.10 -34.36 -39.87
C LEU A 633 39.03 -33.51 -40.73
N GLY A 634 40.03 -32.86 -40.14
CA GLY A 634 40.99 -31.99 -40.81
C GLY A 634 40.65 -30.51 -40.67
N THR A 635 41.36 -29.69 -41.45
CA THR A 635 41.35 -28.23 -41.33
C THR A 635 40.63 -27.57 -42.53
N PHE A 636 39.62 -26.76 -42.24
CA PHE A 636 38.73 -26.17 -43.24
C PHE A 636 38.79 -24.64 -43.21
N LEU A 637 38.93 -24.02 -44.39
CA LEU A 637 38.67 -22.60 -44.56
C LEU A 637 37.17 -22.41 -44.82
N LEU A 638 36.43 -22.04 -43.78
CA LEU A 638 35.00 -21.82 -43.86
C LEU A 638 34.70 -20.59 -44.72
N ARG A 639 33.59 -20.61 -45.46
CA ARG A 639 33.20 -19.54 -46.40
C ARG A 639 33.27 -18.16 -45.73
N GLY A 640 34.03 -17.25 -46.32
CA GLY A 640 34.19 -15.87 -45.82
C GLY A 640 35.00 -15.76 -44.52
N LYS A 641 35.85 -16.72 -44.19
CA LYS A 641 36.93 -16.58 -43.20
C LYS A 641 38.28 -16.48 -43.89
N THR A 642 39.23 -15.86 -43.21
CA THR A 642 40.65 -15.81 -43.59
C THR A 642 41.47 -16.89 -42.88
N ASN A 643 41.13 -17.18 -41.62
CA ASN A 643 41.81 -18.20 -40.82
C ASN A 643 41.07 -19.54 -40.94
N PRO A 644 41.81 -20.64 -41.17
CA PRO A 644 41.23 -21.97 -41.23
C PRO A 644 40.90 -22.49 -39.82
N VAL A 645 39.93 -23.40 -39.74
CA VAL A 645 39.43 -23.97 -38.49
C VAL A 645 39.59 -25.49 -38.53
N ALA A 646 40.25 -26.05 -37.52
CA ALA A 646 40.31 -27.50 -37.32
C ALA A 646 38.94 -28.02 -36.85
N ILE A 647 38.37 -28.96 -37.60
CA ILE A 647 37.03 -29.50 -37.38
C ILE A 647 37.12 -30.94 -36.87
N GLN A 648 36.29 -31.23 -35.87
CA GLN A 648 36.11 -32.56 -35.33
C GLN A 648 34.62 -32.90 -35.33
N GLU A 649 34.30 -34.18 -35.49
CA GLU A 649 32.96 -34.71 -35.27
C GLU A 649 32.82 -35.19 -33.84
N LEU A 650 31.79 -34.70 -33.15
CA LEU A 650 31.45 -35.16 -31.81
C LEU A 650 30.55 -36.41 -31.93
N MET A 651 31.16 -37.59 -31.75
CA MET A 651 30.50 -38.87 -32.04
C MET A 651 29.60 -39.34 -30.89
N GLY A 652 29.99 -39.07 -29.65
CA GLY A 652 29.29 -39.54 -28.46
C GLY A 652 30.13 -39.41 -27.19
N TYR A 653 29.69 -40.09 -26.14
CA TYR A 653 30.45 -40.23 -24.90
C TYR A 653 31.59 -41.22 -25.07
N ALA A 654 32.75 -40.93 -24.49
CA ALA A 654 33.94 -41.79 -24.59
C ALA A 654 33.70 -43.23 -24.10
N VAL A 655 32.78 -43.42 -23.16
CA VAL A 655 32.44 -44.71 -22.55
C VAL A 655 31.38 -45.52 -23.32
N GLU A 656 30.72 -44.93 -24.32
CA GLU A 656 29.58 -45.54 -25.04
C GLU A 656 29.91 -45.87 -26.50
N ILE A 657 31.16 -45.67 -26.93
CA ILE A 657 31.55 -45.82 -28.34
C ILE A 657 31.67 -47.30 -28.74
N GLU A 658 31.09 -47.66 -29.87
CA GLU A 658 31.17 -49.02 -30.41
C GLU A 658 32.57 -49.31 -31.01
N ALA A 659 33.02 -50.58 -30.95
CA ALA A 659 34.29 -51.00 -31.54
C ALA A 659 34.36 -50.74 -33.06
N SER A 660 33.22 -50.82 -33.75
CA SER A 660 33.09 -50.50 -35.18
C SER A 660 33.40 -49.02 -35.47
N GLN A 661 33.00 -48.12 -34.57
CA GLN A 661 33.23 -46.68 -34.67
C GLN A 661 34.67 -46.33 -34.27
N GLN A 662 35.23 -46.98 -33.25
CA GLN A 662 36.66 -46.83 -32.91
C GLN A 662 37.56 -47.20 -34.10
N HIS A 663 37.29 -48.35 -34.72
CA HIS A 663 38.03 -48.80 -35.91
C HIS A 663 37.91 -47.79 -37.07
N LEU A 664 36.72 -47.23 -37.31
CA LEU A 664 36.53 -46.18 -38.31
C LEU A 664 37.38 -44.94 -38.00
N VAL A 665 37.40 -44.47 -36.76
CA VAL A 665 38.15 -43.27 -36.35
C VAL A 665 39.66 -43.49 -36.52
N GLU A 666 40.21 -44.61 -36.07
CA GLU A 666 41.63 -44.93 -36.20
C GLU A 666 42.06 -45.03 -37.66
N TRP A 667 41.25 -45.71 -38.48
CA TRP A 667 41.55 -45.88 -39.90
C TRP A 667 41.43 -44.56 -40.67
N PHE A 668 40.42 -43.75 -40.33
CA PHE A 668 40.25 -42.40 -40.87
C PHE A 668 41.41 -41.49 -40.49
N ALA A 669 41.89 -41.52 -39.24
CA ALA A 669 43.04 -40.74 -38.79
C ALA A 669 44.31 -41.08 -39.60
N LYS A 670 44.54 -42.36 -39.90
CA LYS A 670 45.66 -42.77 -40.78
C LYS A 670 45.50 -42.22 -42.21
N ALA A 671 44.30 -42.28 -42.77
CA ALA A 671 44.02 -41.72 -44.10
C ALA A 671 44.18 -40.19 -44.13
N LEU A 672 43.74 -39.51 -43.07
CA LEU A 672 43.88 -38.07 -42.88
C LEU A 672 45.36 -37.66 -42.72
N ALA A 673 46.17 -38.42 -41.99
CA ALA A 673 47.61 -38.15 -41.87
C ALA A 673 48.32 -38.22 -43.23
N PHE A 674 47.94 -39.14 -44.12
CA PHE A 674 48.45 -39.14 -45.49
C PHE A 674 47.99 -37.91 -46.29
N TYR A 675 46.75 -37.45 -46.07
CA TYR A 675 46.23 -36.23 -46.69
C TYR A 675 47.03 -35.00 -46.23
N GLU A 676 47.22 -34.84 -44.93
CA GLU A 676 47.95 -33.72 -44.34
C GLU A 676 49.45 -33.76 -44.67
N GLY A 677 50.02 -34.96 -44.82
CA GLY A 677 51.38 -35.19 -45.33
C GLY A 677 51.53 -35.01 -46.84
N TYR A 678 50.51 -34.48 -47.52
CA TYR A 678 50.48 -34.22 -48.98
C TYR A 678 50.61 -35.48 -49.86
N GLN A 679 50.37 -36.67 -49.31
CA GLN A 679 50.42 -37.95 -50.01
C GLN A 679 49.04 -38.31 -50.61
N TRP A 680 48.55 -37.48 -51.52
CA TRP A 680 47.17 -37.54 -52.03
C TRP A 680 46.73 -38.88 -52.61
N LYS A 681 47.63 -39.59 -53.32
CA LYS A 681 47.34 -40.91 -53.91
C LYS A 681 47.18 -41.97 -52.81
N SER A 682 48.06 -41.95 -51.80
CA SER A 682 47.99 -42.83 -50.63
C SER A 682 46.74 -42.55 -49.80
N ALA A 683 46.43 -41.27 -49.56
CA ALA A 683 45.22 -40.84 -48.88
C ALA A 683 43.95 -41.33 -49.60
N LEU A 684 43.87 -41.15 -50.93
CA LEU A 684 42.73 -41.61 -51.72
C LEU A 684 42.58 -43.15 -51.68
N ALA A 685 43.69 -43.90 -51.69
CA ALA A 685 43.66 -45.36 -51.59
C ALA A 685 43.09 -45.80 -50.22
N GLU A 686 43.55 -45.19 -49.13
CA GLU A 686 43.07 -45.49 -47.77
C GLU A 686 41.59 -45.08 -47.60
N PHE A 687 41.19 -43.87 -48.03
CA PHE A 687 39.77 -43.47 -47.98
C PHE A 687 38.86 -44.37 -48.82
N ARG A 688 39.33 -44.91 -49.96
CA ARG A 688 38.57 -45.92 -50.72
C ARG A 688 38.46 -47.25 -49.99
N ALA A 689 39.49 -47.64 -49.23
CA ALA A 689 39.44 -48.84 -48.41
C ALA A 689 38.41 -48.67 -47.28
N ILE A 690 38.41 -47.52 -46.60
CA ILE A 690 37.40 -47.19 -45.57
C ILE A 690 35.99 -47.21 -46.19
N LYS A 691 35.79 -46.58 -47.36
CA LYS A 691 34.49 -46.53 -48.04
C LYS A 691 33.91 -47.91 -48.38
N LYS A 692 34.76 -48.92 -48.62
CA LYS A 692 34.28 -50.29 -48.89
C LYS A 692 33.64 -50.92 -47.65
N VAL A 693 34.13 -50.59 -46.46
CA VAL A 693 33.66 -51.14 -45.18
C VAL A 693 32.57 -50.26 -44.57
N TYR A 694 32.68 -48.94 -44.71
CA TYR A 694 31.75 -47.94 -44.20
C TYR A 694 31.19 -47.10 -45.37
N PRO A 695 30.29 -47.67 -46.20
CA PRO A 695 29.82 -47.01 -47.42
C PRO A 695 29.01 -45.74 -47.16
N ASP A 696 28.33 -45.66 -46.01
CA ASP A 696 27.48 -44.55 -45.62
C ASP A 696 28.21 -43.44 -44.85
N ASP A 697 29.51 -43.63 -44.56
CA ASP A 697 30.30 -42.63 -43.83
C ASP A 697 30.50 -41.36 -44.68
N GLY A 698 29.89 -40.28 -44.21
CA GLY A 698 29.85 -38.99 -44.89
C GLY A 698 31.24 -38.39 -45.13
N PRO A 699 32.09 -38.21 -44.09
CA PRO A 699 33.43 -37.67 -44.26
C PRO A 699 34.32 -38.49 -45.20
N THR A 700 34.27 -39.83 -45.12
CA THR A 700 35.02 -40.69 -46.05
C THR A 700 34.57 -40.47 -47.50
N ARG A 701 33.26 -40.42 -47.75
CA ARG A 701 32.73 -40.15 -49.10
C ARG A 701 33.15 -38.79 -49.62
N PHE A 702 33.16 -37.77 -48.75
CA PHE A 702 33.63 -36.44 -49.08
C PHE A 702 35.09 -36.49 -49.53
N TYR A 703 36.00 -37.07 -48.73
CA TYR A 703 37.42 -37.13 -49.06
C TYR A 703 37.72 -37.94 -50.32
N VAL A 704 37.03 -39.06 -50.56
CA VAL A 704 37.17 -39.84 -51.82
C VAL A 704 36.82 -38.96 -53.02
N THR A 705 35.67 -38.27 -52.97
CA THR A 705 35.19 -37.44 -54.09
C THR A 705 36.11 -36.25 -54.31
N TYR A 706 36.48 -35.57 -53.22
CA TYR A 706 37.36 -34.41 -53.24
C TYR A 706 38.73 -34.74 -53.85
N LEU A 707 39.38 -35.81 -53.38
CA LEU A 707 40.70 -36.22 -53.88
C LEU A 707 40.65 -36.77 -55.31
N GLN A 708 39.57 -37.47 -55.69
CA GLN A 708 39.38 -37.90 -57.09
C GLN A 708 39.36 -36.71 -58.05
N LYS A 709 38.54 -35.70 -57.75
CA LYS A 709 38.43 -34.51 -58.60
C LYS A 709 39.71 -33.68 -58.59
N ARG A 710 40.33 -33.50 -57.41
CA ARG A 710 41.61 -32.76 -57.28
C ARG A 710 42.75 -33.42 -58.07
N LEU A 711 42.86 -34.75 -58.03
CA LEU A 711 43.87 -35.48 -58.79
C LEU A 711 43.59 -35.47 -60.29
N ALA A 712 42.33 -35.55 -60.74
CA ALA A 712 41.98 -35.45 -62.15
C ALA A 712 42.40 -34.10 -62.76
N LEU A 713 42.11 -32.99 -62.07
CA LEU A 713 42.51 -31.64 -62.49
C LEU A 713 44.04 -31.45 -62.52
N SER A 714 44.78 -32.17 -61.67
CA SER A 714 46.25 -32.13 -61.69
C SER A 714 46.86 -32.85 -62.89
N VAL A 715 46.16 -33.86 -63.45
CA VAL A 715 46.62 -34.65 -64.62
C VAL A 715 46.30 -33.92 -65.93
N GLU A 716 45.15 -33.24 -66.03
CA GLU A 716 44.81 -32.40 -67.18
C GLU A 716 45.78 -31.22 -67.33
N ARG A 717 46.17 -30.56 -66.23
CA ARG A 717 47.14 -29.45 -66.24
C ARG A 717 48.58 -29.84 -66.57
N THR A 718 48.96 -31.11 -66.41
CA THR A 718 50.30 -31.59 -66.81
C THR A 718 50.42 -31.92 -68.30
N ASN A 719 49.30 -32.03 -69.03
CA ASN A 719 49.30 -32.33 -70.47
C ASN A 719 49.21 -31.07 -71.37
N ASP A 720 48.88 -29.91 -70.80
CA ASP A 720 48.94 -28.62 -71.51
C ASP A 720 50.31 -27.96 -71.33
N VAL A 721 51.19 -28.15 -72.31
CA VAL A 721 52.47 -27.40 -72.42
C VAL A 721 52.17 -25.99 -72.94
N ASN A 722 51.61 -25.13 -72.08
CA ASN A 722 51.70 -23.66 -72.13
C ASN A 722 50.67 -23.04 -71.18
N TYR A 723 50.96 -22.97 -69.88
CA TYR A 723 50.40 -21.90 -69.04
C TYR A 723 51.37 -21.51 -67.91
N SER A 724 51.60 -20.21 -67.82
CA SER A 724 52.48 -19.52 -66.88
C SER A 724 52.07 -19.70 -65.42
N THR A 725 53.03 -20.16 -64.62
CA THR A 725 53.51 -19.64 -63.32
C THR A 725 52.66 -18.79 -62.35
N ASP A 726 51.32 -18.78 -62.39
CA ASP A 726 50.53 -17.97 -61.43
C ASP A 726 49.63 -18.76 -60.45
N PHE A 727 49.66 -20.10 -60.50
CA PHE A 727 48.94 -20.94 -59.50
C PHE A 727 49.85 -21.86 -58.66
N MET A 728 51.18 -21.83 -58.87
CA MET A 728 52.15 -22.61 -58.07
C MET A 728 52.63 -21.88 -56.80
N ASN A 729 52.11 -20.68 -56.49
CA ASN A 729 52.44 -19.92 -55.28
C ASN A 729 51.37 -20.01 -54.17
N PHE A 730 50.70 -21.15 -54.01
CA PHE A 730 50.22 -21.50 -52.67
C PHE A 730 51.44 -21.94 -51.88
N SER A 731 51.86 -21.16 -50.87
CA SER A 731 52.94 -21.57 -49.97
C SER A 731 52.66 -23.00 -49.48
N LYS A 732 53.71 -23.81 -49.32
CA LYS A 732 53.59 -25.19 -48.79
C LYS A 732 52.74 -25.26 -47.51
N ASP A 733 52.63 -24.16 -46.78
CA ASP A 733 51.87 -24.04 -45.52
C ASP A 733 50.34 -24.13 -45.67
N HIS A 734 49.77 -24.05 -46.88
CA HIS A 734 48.31 -23.94 -47.07
C HIS A 734 47.66 -25.10 -47.87
N ALA A 735 48.43 -26.07 -48.39
CA ALA A 735 47.90 -27.04 -49.36
C ALA A 735 46.99 -28.14 -48.77
N ALA A 736 47.03 -28.38 -47.45
CA ALA A 736 46.16 -29.32 -46.72
C ALA A 736 44.88 -28.67 -46.15
N ILE A 737 44.65 -27.38 -46.43
CA ILE A 737 43.44 -26.67 -46.01
C ILE A 737 42.34 -26.88 -47.06
N ILE A 738 41.15 -27.21 -46.59
CA ILE A 738 39.96 -27.45 -47.41
C ILE A 738 39.14 -26.16 -47.50
N ASP A 739 39.23 -25.45 -48.62
CA ASP A 739 38.47 -24.22 -48.85
C ASP A 739 37.02 -24.51 -49.28
N VAL A 740 36.10 -24.37 -48.33
CA VAL A 740 34.68 -24.66 -48.54
C VAL A 740 34.05 -23.75 -49.61
N GLY A 741 34.53 -22.51 -49.76
CA GLY A 741 34.02 -21.57 -50.77
C GLY A 741 34.33 -22.01 -52.19
N ASN A 742 35.54 -22.51 -52.42
CA ASN A 742 36.02 -22.96 -53.73
C ASN A 742 35.69 -24.43 -54.04
N ILE A 743 35.29 -25.22 -53.04
CA ILE A 743 35.00 -26.65 -53.21
C ILE A 743 33.61 -26.93 -53.76
N THR A 744 32.63 -26.07 -53.48
CA THR A 744 31.28 -26.24 -54.02
C THR A 744 31.26 -26.21 -55.56
N SER A 745 32.10 -25.37 -56.20
CA SER A 745 32.27 -25.38 -57.67
C SER A 745 33.07 -26.58 -58.18
N LEU A 746 33.96 -27.13 -57.35
CA LEU A 746 34.74 -28.33 -57.68
C LEU A 746 33.90 -29.60 -57.54
N LEU A 747 32.97 -29.68 -56.59
CA LEU A 747 32.15 -30.87 -56.30
C LEU A 747 30.85 -30.95 -57.10
N HIS A 748 30.30 -29.82 -57.57
CA HIS A 748 29.36 -29.80 -58.69
C HIS A 748 30.08 -30.08 -60.02
#